data_AF-A0A2D6HKB2-F1
#
_entry.id   AF-A0A2D6HKB2-F1
#
_cell.length_a   1.000
_cell.length_b   1.000
_cell.length_c   1.000
_cell.angle_alpha   90.00
_cell.angle_beta   90.00
_cell.angle_gamma   90.00
#
_symmetry.space_group_name_H-M   'P 1'
#
loop_
_entity.id
_entity.type
_entity.pdbx_description
1 polymer ?
#
loop_
_entity_poly.entity_id
_entity_poly.type
_entity_poly.pdbx_seq_one_letter_code
_entity_poly.pdbx_strand_id
1 'polypeptide(L)'
;MKNFDRLGIGLRIGVLALASVAVWAGRPGPAAGSETEVLVVPFVVNEARDLRRVEAQVLVYNPDGSREPVGLRALRVVAEGELIHEQVLEGELPGDPRFGHLNALVERLPQEVTELVRERRYFAAADAREFEGREIVRRQREIAAGIEQLQDEFAGGRPEPFARVSFPLPLDQLFFADSQAGTRVAVTFELEFETADANIRTVAATEYVTRLAPFLTPPTRLGAGIGVTVHAGDLHVHTCHGEALGACAPSTSCLAETPQLTGSFTIAELRSQFEALGCDWFTATDHSYCINDEAEYQSIAAECAASTDASFVCMPDTEVSGDEVGPQEGSDAADILCLFTTQANHMGAHGLTSRVHGGEDGLLGFCNGFTGDVLNPFTENVAAVHAMGGYSIANHPPAGMFGWNSVEALVGLEQQGLHGIEVWNGNASAGQGGSIAFWVDRLLEGHLLYAYAGSDTHDEAHAFGANHAVLVGVDLTPEHLKAALMAGRVYLSDGHAALIEVDIGGLTLPMGTVQTLPQGVPPAPLSIRVGYDFGGDTSTITIFKGRVGDAGETILCQSGPLSGSGFFECGDTLETAVGSWYRAYSESSGGYVQTNPIFFRPGGEDPLRYCTAKPNSLGCVPAIAYAGEPSATAPIPFEVTASGVLNQQFGIFFYGFSPTLTPFQDGTLCVAAPIERTPIQHSGGNGAPSDCSGAYGLDFNAWIQSGADPALTVGTTVYGQYWSRDPQSTSTTGLTDALQFTLGP
;
A
#
# COMPACT_ATOMS: atom_id res chain seq x y z
N MET A 1 32.25 9.45 -44.49
CA MET A 1 32.86 8.80 -45.68
C MET A 1 32.36 7.36 -45.74
N LYS A 2 31.97 6.92 -46.94
CA LYS A 2 31.42 5.59 -47.25
C LYS A 2 32.46 4.48 -47.04
N ASN A 3 31.95 3.26 -46.78
CA ASN A 3 32.59 1.94 -46.76
C ASN A 3 33.07 1.42 -45.39
N PHE A 4 32.19 0.71 -44.68
CA PHE A 4 32.58 -0.37 -43.76
C PHE A 4 31.50 -1.48 -43.76
N ASP A 5 31.19 -2.00 -44.95
CA ASP A 5 30.51 -3.29 -45.12
C ASP A 5 31.53 -4.29 -45.66
N ARG A 6 32.13 -5.07 -44.74
CA ARG A 6 32.73 -6.41 -44.94
C ARG A 6 33.68 -6.73 -43.78
N LEU A 7 33.14 -7.27 -42.68
CA LEU A 7 33.88 -8.14 -41.75
C LEU A 7 32.86 -9.00 -40.98
N GLY A 8 33.14 -10.31 -40.94
CA GLY A 8 32.23 -11.35 -40.48
C GLY A 8 32.01 -11.40 -38.96
N ILE A 9 30.88 -12.03 -38.60
CA ILE A 9 30.27 -12.11 -37.26
C ILE A 9 31.22 -12.59 -36.15
N GLY A 10 32.22 -13.43 -36.46
CA GLY A 10 33.18 -13.94 -35.47
C GLY A 10 34.22 -12.94 -34.94
N LEU A 11 34.37 -11.77 -35.57
CA LEU A 11 35.33 -10.74 -35.11
C LEU A 11 34.66 -9.59 -34.34
N ARG A 12 33.32 -9.59 -34.21
CA ARG A 12 32.59 -8.59 -33.41
C ARG A 12 32.64 -8.87 -31.90
N ILE A 13 32.85 -10.12 -31.51
CA ILE A 13 32.97 -10.53 -30.09
C ILE A 13 34.37 -10.18 -29.52
N GLY A 14 35.41 -10.13 -30.35
CA GLY A 14 36.78 -9.82 -29.92
C GLY A 14 37.13 -8.33 -29.81
N VAL A 15 36.30 -7.42 -30.35
CA VAL A 15 36.58 -5.97 -30.36
C VAL A 15 35.84 -5.23 -29.22
N LEU A 16 34.77 -5.80 -28.67
CA LEU A 16 34.07 -5.26 -27.51
C LEU A 16 34.82 -5.51 -26.19
N ALA A 17 35.58 -6.59 -26.06
CA ALA A 17 36.40 -6.88 -24.88
C ALA A 17 37.65 -5.97 -24.71
N LEU A 18 38.06 -5.25 -25.77
CA LEU A 18 39.25 -4.37 -25.74
C LEU A 18 38.89 -2.88 -25.58
N ALA A 19 37.63 -2.50 -25.74
CA ALA A 19 37.17 -1.13 -25.56
C ALA A 19 36.82 -0.81 -24.08
N SER A 20 36.41 -1.80 -23.29
CA SER A 20 36.10 -1.66 -21.86
C SER A 20 37.36 -1.53 -20.98
N VAL A 21 38.46 -2.18 -21.35
CA VAL A 21 39.74 -2.10 -20.60
C VAL A 21 40.43 -0.73 -20.76
N ALA A 22 40.18 -0.02 -21.88
CA ALA A 22 40.86 1.24 -22.17
C ALA A 22 40.21 2.49 -21.55
N VAL A 23 38.97 2.41 -21.06
CA VAL A 23 38.27 3.55 -20.43
C VAL A 23 38.75 3.79 -19.00
N TRP A 24 39.28 2.77 -18.32
CA TRP A 24 39.78 2.86 -16.94
C TRP A 24 41.24 3.30 -16.80
N ALA A 25 41.98 3.45 -17.91
CA ALA A 25 43.43 3.69 -17.87
C ALA A 25 43.86 5.17 -17.90
N GLY A 26 42.94 6.14 -17.71
CA GLY A 26 43.38 7.53 -17.61
C GLY A 26 42.27 8.58 -17.55
N ARG A 27 41.80 8.89 -16.35
CA ARG A 27 41.11 10.17 -16.00
C ARG A 27 41.43 10.58 -14.57
N PRO A 28 41.46 11.89 -14.27
CA PRO A 28 41.97 12.42 -13.00
C PRO A 28 41.02 12.09 -11.85
N GLY A 29 41.59 11.65 -10.73
CA GLY A 29 40.87 11.19 -9.55
C GLY A 29 40.04 12.28 -8.85
N PRO A 30 39.01 11.90 -8.08
CA PRO A 30 38.24 12.80 -7.23
C PRO A 30 39.08 13.31 -6.05
N ALA A 31 38.76 14.50 -5.54
CA ALA A 31 39.59 15.22 -4.58
C ALA A 31 39.17 15.01 -3.10
N ALA A 32 40.18 14.61 -2.30
CA ALA A 32 40.47 15.03 -0.91
C ALA A 32 39.54 14.61 0.26
N GLY A 33 39.39 13.30 0.44
CA GLY A 33 39.59 12.59 1.72
C GLY A 33 40.57 11.45 1.43
N SER A 34 41.46 11.04 2.33
CA SER A 34 42.58 10.14 2.00
C SER A 34 42.14 8.89 1.21
N GLU A 35 42.59 8.78 -0.05
CA GLU A 35 42.23 7.77 -1.06
C GLU A 35 42.60 6.29 -0.70
N THR A 36 42.84 5.97 0.58
CA THR A 36 43.41 4.69 1.05
C THR A 36 42.89 4.23 2.41
N GLU A 37 41.94 4.94 3.03
CA GLU A 37 41.43 4.57 4.36
C GLU A 37 40.14 3.76 4.24
N VAL A 38 40.02 2.71 5.06
CA VAL A 38 38.84 1.84 5.14
C VAL A 38 37.61 2.70 5.47
N LEU A 39 36.52 2.51 4.72
CA LEU A 39 35.26 3.19 4.95
C LEU A 39 34.33 2.34 5.83
N VAL A 40 33.58 3.01 6.70
CA VAL A 40 32.53 2.47 7.55
C VAL A 40 31.26 3.23 7.21
N VAL A 41 30.26 2.52 6.73
CA VAL A 41 28.94 3.06 6.38
C VAL A 41 27.90 2.35 7.25
N PRO A 42 27.40 3.02 8.30
CA PRO A 42 26.32 2.48 9.13
C PRO A 42 24.97 2.51 8.40
N PHE A 43 24.22 1.43 8.57
CA PHE A 43 22.83 1.24 8.14
C PHE A 43 22.03 0.94 9.40
N VAL A 44 21.34 1.97 9.91
CA VAL A 44 20.70 1.95 11.21
C VAL A 44 19.46 2.81 11.18
N VAL A 45 18.38 2.33 11.81
CA VAL A 45 17.17 3.12 11.98
C VAL A 45 17.51 4.49 12.58
N ASN A 46 17.16 5.56 11.88
CA ASN A 46 17.41 6.93 12.31
C ASN A 46 16.34 7.42 13.31
N GLU A 47 15.23 6.69 13.44
CA GLU A 47 14.07 7.04 14.25
C GLU A 47 13.45 5.81 14.93
N ALA A 48 12.84 5.99 16.10
CA ALA A 48 12.19 4.88 16.83
C ALA A 48 11.05 5.32 17.75
N ARG A 49 9.89 4.67 17.63
CA ARG A 49 8.71 4.77 18.53
C ARG A 49 8.75 3.72 19.64
N ASP A 50 9.24 2.52 19.34
CA ASP A 50 9.35 1.42 20.28
C ASP A 50 10.81 1.09 20.58
N LEU A 51 11.15 1.08 21.87
CA LEU A 51 12.51 0.84 22.35
C LEU A 51 12.80 -0.66 22.44
N ARG A 52 12.85 -1.32 21.28
CA ARG A 52 13.23 -2.72 21.18
C ARG A 52 14.64 -2.87 20.61
N ARG A 53 15.13 -4.10 20.62
CA ARG A 53 16.35 -4.45 19.88
C ARG A 53 16.01 -4.50 18.39
N VAL A 54 16.84 -3.86 17.57
CA VAL A 54 16.77 -3.91 16.12
C VAL A 54 18.05 -4.51 15.56
N GLU A 55 17.95 -5.21 14.44
CA GLU A 55 19.14 -5.61 13.69
C GLU A 55 19.60 -4.45 12.81
N ALA A 56 20.87 -4.09 12.94
CA ALA A 56 21.52 -3.02 12.21
C ALA A 56 22.79 -3.56 11.54
N GLN A 57 23.34 -2.80 10.60
CA GLN A 57 24.50 -3.23 9.82
C GLN A 57 25.54 -2.11 9.72
N VAL A 58 26.81 -2.50 9.66
CA VAL A 58 27.87 -1.64 9.13
C VAL A 58 28.44 -2.29 7.86
N LEU A 59 28.42 -1.55 6.76
CA LEU A 59 29.22 -1.87 5.59
C LEU A 59 30.66 -1.37 5.81
N VAL A 60 31.61 -2.30 5.74
CA VAL A 60 33.04 -2.02 5.81
C VAL A 60 33.62 -2.19 4.41
N TYR A 61 34.36 -1.21 3.92
CA TYR A 61 34.89 -1.24 2.55
C TYR A 61 36.36 -0.80 2.49
N ASN A 62 37.18 -1.57 1.77
CA ASN A 62 38.59 -1.24 1.51
C ASN A 62 38.78 -0.62 0.11
N PRO A 63 38.95 0.70 -0.01
CA PRO A 63 39.11 1.37 -1.31
C PRO A 63 40.50 1.21 -1.93
N ASP A 64 41.46 0.56 -1.26
CA ASP A 64 42.86 0.60 -1.68
C ASP A 64 43.11 -0.09 -3.04
N GLY A 65 43.51 0.71 -4.04
CA GLY A 65 43.88 0.23 -5.37
C GLY A 65 45.17 -0.61 -5.43
N SER A 66 45.97 -0.64 -4.37
CA SER A 66 47.15 -1.50 -4.24
C SER A 66 46.79 -2.99 -4.13
N ARG A 67 45.53 -3.29 -3.76
CA ARG A 67 44.98 -4.62 -3.42
C ARG A 67 45.58 -5.24 -2.17
N GLU A 68 46.30 -4.49 -1.35
CA GLU A 68 46.75 -4.98 -0.05
C GLU A 68 45.54 -5.24 0.86
N PRO A 69 45.42 -6.46 1.43
CA PRO A 69 44.30 -6.77 2.31
C PRO A 69 44.45 -6.08 3.66
N VAL A 70 43.31 -5.73 4.27
CA VAL A 70 43.22 -5.29 5.66
C VAL A 70 42.57 -6.38 6.49
N GLY A 71 43.14 -6.70 7.66
CA GLY A 71 42.58 -7.66 8.60
C GLY A 71 41.55 -7.00 9.50
N LEU A 72 40.31 -7.47 9.52
CA LEU A 72 39.29 -6.98 10.45
C LEU A 72 39.60 -7.46 11.87
N ARG A 73 39.39 -6.60 12.89
CA ARG A 73 39.70 -6.93 14.29
C ARG A 73 38.49 -6.80 15.20
N ALA A 74 37.82 -5.65 15.21
CA ALA A 74 36.63 -5.45 16.04
C ALA A 74 35.72 -4.35 15.51
N LEU A 75 34.42 -4.51 15.70
CA LEU A 75 33.43 -3.44 15.64
C LEU A 75 33.01 -3.07 17.06
N ARG A 76 33.04 -1.78 17.40
CA ARG A 76 32.51 -1.24 18.65
C ARG A 76 31.43 -0.21 18.34
N VAL A 77 30.31 -0.31 19.03
CA VAL A 77 29.20 0.64 18.94
C VAL A 77 29.12 1.39 20.25
N VAL A 78 29.29 2.71 20.19
CA VAL A 78 29.37 3.59 21.36
C VAL A 78 28.26 4.64 21.27
N ALA A 79 27.48 4.81 22.33
CA ALA A 79 26.48 5.87 22.42
C ALA A 79 26.74 6.72 23.67
N GLU A 80 26.79 8.05 23.50
CA GLU A 80 27.08 8.99 24.61
C GLU A 80 28.33 8.65 25.44
N GLY A 81 29.32 8.02 24.81
CA GLY A 81 30.58 7.60 25.46
C GLY A 81 30.54 6.24 26.18
N GLU A 82 29.40 5.55 26.17
CA GLU A 82 29.23 4.20 26.72
C GLU A 82 29.26 3.14 25.61
N LEU A 83 29.94 2.02 25.86
CA LEU A 83 30.02 0.90 24.93
C LEU A 83 28.70 0.11 24.95
N ILE A 84 27.98 0.12 23.84
CA ILE A 84 26.70 -0.56 23.65
C ILE A 84 26.91 -1.98 23.12
N HIS A 85 27.83 -2.14 22.18
CA HIS A 85 28.10 -3.41 21.52
C HIS A 85 29.58 -3.54 21.16
N GLU A 86 30.15 -4.74 21.32
CA GLU A 86 31.48 -5.08 20.80
C GLU A 86 31.42 -6.47 20.16
N GLN A 87 31.93 -6.56 18.93
CA GLN A 87 32.05 -7.79 18.18
C GLN A 87 33.47 -7.94 17.65
N VAL A 88 34.11 -9.06 17.99
CA VAL A 88 35.39 -9.45 17.39
C VAL A 88 35.13 -9.90 15.96
N LEU A 89 35.94 -9.41 15.04
CA LEU A 89 35.84 -9.72 13.62
C LEU A 89 37.02 -10.60 13.20
N GLU A 90 36.73 -11.54 12.31
CA GLU A 90 37.73 -12.39 11.67
C GLU A 90 37.57 -12.26 10.16
N GLY A 91 38.67 -12.04 9.44
CA GLY A 91 38.64 -11.93 7.98
C GLY A 91 39.62 -10.90 7.46
N GLU A 92 39.90 -11.00 6.16
CA GLU A 92 40.69 -10.05 5.41
C GLU A 92 39.85 -9.45 4.29
N LEU A 93 39.90 -8.13 4.12
CA LEU A 93 39.24 -7.41 3.04
C LEU A 93 40.27 -6.97 2.00
N PRO A 94 40.25 -7.54 0.78
CA PRO A 94 41.12 -7.06 -0.30
C PRO A 94 40.73 -5.64 -0.71
N GLY A 95 41.72 -4.86 -1.18
CA GLY A 95 41.45 -3.54 -1.74
C GLY A 95 40.91 -3.60 -3.17
N ASP A 96 39.84 -2.87 -3.47
CA ASP A 96 39.36 -2.62 -4.83
C ASP A 96 38.55 -1.32 -4.93
N PRO A 97 39.04 -0.28 -5.62
CA PRO A 97 38.39 1.04 -5.64
C PRO A 97 37.09 1.07 -6.45
N ARG A 98 36.80 0.04 -7.26
CA ARG A 98 35.69 0.06 -8.23
C ARG A 98 34.33 0.06 -7.53
N PHE A 99 34.18 -0.67 -6.44
CA PHE A 99 32.92 -0.72 -5.69
C PHE A 99 32.55 0.67 -5.13
N GLY A 100 33.51 1.36 -4.53
CA GLY A 100 33.31 2.73 -4.03
C GLY A 100 33.08 3.75 -5.15
N HIS A 101 33.71 3.58 -6.31
CA HIS A 101 33.40 4.42 -7.49
C HIS A 101 31.95 4.27 -7.93
N LEU A 102 31.42 3.04 -8.00
CA LEU A 102 30.03 2.81 -8.38
C LEU A 102 29.05 3.41 -7.37
N ASN A 103 29.27 3.21 -6.07
CA ASN A 103 28.46 3.84 -5.03
C ASN A 103 28.54 5.37 -5.07
N ALA A 104 29.70 5.95 -5.37
CA ALA A 104 29.83 7.40 -5.55
C ALA A 104 29.06 7.93 -6.77
N LEU A 105 28.77 7.08 -7.77
CA LEU A 105 27.86 7.43 -8.86
C LEU A 105 26.40 7.31 -8.41
N VAL A 106 26.05 6.26 -7.67
CA VAL A 106 24.70 6.06 -7.12
C VAL A 106 24.29 7.22 -6.20
N GLU A 107 25.14 7.63 -5.26
CA GLU A 107 24.88 8.76 -4.33
C GLU A 107 24.68 10.12 -5.02
N ARG A 108 24.93 10.20 -6.33
CA ARG A 108 24.76 11.41 -7.15
C ARG A 108 23.64 11.28 -8.17
N LEU A 109 22.98 10.13 -8.26
CA LEU A 109 21.71 10.02 -8.97
C LEU A 109 20.63 10.75 -8.16
N PRO A 110 19.57 11.26 -8.82
CA PRO A 110 18.43 11.85 -8.12
C PRO A 110 17.75 10.81 -7.21
N GLN A 111 17.13 11.26 -6.12
CA GLN A 111 16.41 10.37 -5.20
C GLN A 111 15.32 9.59 -5.94
N GLU A 112 14.64 10.21 -6.91
CA GLU A 112 13.58 9.59 -7.71
C GLU A 112 14.06 8.46 -8.63
N VAL A 113 15.37 8.20 -8.66
CA VAL A 113 16.00 7.16 -9.47
C VAL A 113 16.61 6.06 -8.59
N THR A 114 17.00 6.41 -7.36
CA THR A 114 17.66 5.47 -6.45
C THR A 114 16.76 4.97 -5.34
N GLU A 115 15.72 5.73 -5.00
CA GLU A 115 14.78 5.51 -3.90
C GLU A 115 15.43 5.48 -2.48
N LEU A 116 16.77 5.49 -2.40
CA LEU A 116 17.54 5.61 -1.17
C LEU A 116 17.26 6.91 -0.40
N VAL A 117 16.79 6.78 0.83
CA VAL A 117 16.50 7.90 1.75
C VAL A 117 17.70 8.14 2.68
N ARG A 118 18.81 8.63 2.13
CA ARG A 118 20.02 8.95 2.92
C ARG A 118 20.41 10.43 2.84
N GLU A 119 20.50 11.08 4.01
CA GLU A 119 20.95 12.48 4.11
C GLU A 119 22.46 12.63 3.90
N ARG A 120 23.24 11.57 4.17
CA ARG A 120 24.70 11.61 4.17
C ARG A 120 25.29 10.80 3.02
N ARG A 121 26.29 11.40 2.36
CA ARG A 121 27.16 10.74 1.38
C ARG A 121 28.42 10.20 2.03
N TYR A 122 28.74 8.95 1.73
CA TYR A 122 29.92 8.25 2.21
C TYR A 122 30.96 8.03 1.10
N PHE A 123 30.52 7.93 -0.16
CA PHE A 123 31.38 7.59 -1.29
C PHE A 123 31.67 8.79 -2.19
N ALA A 124 30.67 9.62 -2.45
CA ALA A 124 30.79 10.87 -3.17
C ALA A 124 31.15 12.03 -2.22
N ALA A 125 31.80 13.06 -2.77
CA ALA A 125 32.03 14.28 -2.02
C ALA A 125 30.69 14.92 -1.61
N ALA A 126 30.62 15.43 -0.37
CA ALA A 126 29.41 16.04 0.17
C ALA A 126 28.89 17.24 -0.67
N ASP A 127 29.79 17.93 -1.38
CA ASP A 127 29.46 19.07 -2.26
C ASP A 127 29.31 18.68 -3.74
N ALA A 128 29.39 17.39 -4.08
CA ALA A 128 29.21 16.93 -5.45
C ALA A 128 27.79 17.25 -5.94
N ARG A 129 27.66 17.73 -7.18
CA ARG A 129 26.32 17.90 -7.77
C ARG A 129 25.71 16.54 -8.16
N GLU A 130 24.39 16.49 -8.06
CA GLU A 130 23.57 15.46 -8.66
C GLU A 130 23.70 15.47 -10.20
N PHE A 131 23.40 14.32 -10.79
CA PHE A 131 23.31 14.14 -12.23
C PHE A 131 21.97 14.62 -12.76
N GLU A 132 21.97 15.24 -13.93
CA GLU A 132 20.76 15.81 -14.52
C GLU A 132 20.59 15.37 -15.98
N GLY A 133 19.32 15.25 -16.40
CA GLY A 133 18.93 14.96 -17.78
C GLY A 133 19.64 13.74 -18.37
N ARG A 134 20.23 13.88 -19.56
CA ARG A 134 20.92 12.76 -20.24
C ARG A 134 22.17 12.25 -19.52
N GLU A 135 22.66 12.95 -18.49
CA GLU A 135 23.76 12.43 -17.68
C GLU A 135 23.32 11.22 -16.87
N ILE A 136 22.11 11.24 -16.29
CA ILE A 136 21.52 10.15 -15.49
C ILE A 136 21.61 8.82 -16.25
N VAL A 137 21.05 8.78 -17.47
CA VAL A 137 21.05 7.58 -18.33
C VAL A 137 22.45 7.04 -18.63
N ARG A 138 23.41 7.94 -18.86
CA ARG A 138 24.80 7.53 -19.11
C ARG A 138 25.44 6.95 -17.86
N ARG A 139 25.13 7.50 -16.68
CA ARG A 139 25.66 7.03 -15.40
C ARG A 139 25.02 5.72 -14.97
N GLN A 140 23.72 5.53 -15.13
CA GLN A 140 23.08 4.23 -14.90
C GLN A 140 23.69 3.13 -15.77
N ARG A 141 23.97 3.39 -17.06
CA ARG A 141 24.69 2.40 -17.90
C ARG A 141 26.11 2.11 -17.44
N GLU A 142 26.81 3.13 -16.93
CA GLU A 142 28.15 2.97 -16.36
C GLU A 142 28.09 2.14 -15.07
N ILE A 143 27.10 2.40 -14.23
CA ILE A 143 26.83 1.67 -12.99
C ILE A 143 26.52 0.21 -13.31
N ALA A 144 25.52 -0.06 -14.15
CA ALA A 144 25.09 -1.40 -14.52
C ALA A 144 26.23 -2.25 -15.11
N ALA A 145 27.01 -1.70 -16.05
CA ALA A 145 28.15 -2.41 -16.63
C ALA A 145 29.28 -2.66 -15.62
N GLY A 146 29.44 -1.77 -14.64
CA GLY A 146 30.39 -1.95 -13.55
C GLY A 146 29.95 -3.04 -12.56
N ILE A 147 28.65 -3.09 -12.25
CA ILE A 147 28.03 -4.11 -11.39
C ILE A 147 28.17 -5.48 -12.05
N GLU A 148 27.77 -5.64 -13.31
CA GLU A 148 27.90 -6.88 -14.08
C GLU A 148 29.35 -7.41 -14.03
N GLN A 149 30.33 -6.52 -14.22
CA GLN A 149 31.73 -6.89 -14.12
C GLN A 149 32.14 -7.37 -12.72
N LEU A 150 31.68 -6.69 -11.66
CA LEU A 150 32.01 -7.09 -10.28
C LEU A 150 31.34 -8.41 -9.91
N GLN A 151 30.06 -8.59 -10.27
CA GLN A 151 29.32 -9.83 -10.10
C GLN A 151 30.03 -11.02 -10.76
N ASP A 152 30.40 -10.89 -12.04
CA ASP A 152 31.14 -11.93 -12.78
C ASP A 152 32.46 -12.30 -12.11
N GLU A 153 33.20 -11.29 -11.64
CA GLU A 153 34.47 -11.51 -10.95
C GLU A 153 34.27 -12.22 -9.61
N PHE A 154 33.25 -11.84 -8.82
CA PHE A 154 32.93 -12.45 -7.53
C PHE A 154 32.41 -13.88 -7.68
N ALA A 155 31.52 -14.12 -8.64
CA ALA A 155 31.08 -15.45 -9.03
C ALA A 155 32.25 -16.32 -9.54
N GLY A 156 33.25 -15.69 -10.16
CA GLY A 156 34.53 -16.30 -10.55
C GLY A 156 35.48 -16.61 -9.38
N GLY A 157 35.09 -16.32 -8.15
CA GLY A 157 35.86 -16.57 -6.92
C GLY A 157 36.78 -15.43 -6.51
N ARG A 158 36.66 -14.23 -7.10
CA ARG A 158 37.34 -13.04 -6.60
C ARG A 158 36.69 -12.63 -5.27
N PRO A 159 37.45 -12.40 -4.19
CA PRO A 159 36.85 -11.94 -2.94
C PRO A 159 36.34 -10.49 -3.06
N GLU A 160 35.25 -10.20 -2.37
CA GLU A 160 34.63 -8.88 -2.31
C GLU A 160 35.52 -7.88 -1.53
N PRO A 161 35.59 -6.60 -1.93
CA PRO A 161 36.37 -5.59 -1.23
C PRO A 161 35.62 -4.99 -0.02
N PHE A 162 34.45 -5.52 0.29
CA PHE A 162 33.59 -5.05 1.36
C PHE A 162 33.06 -6.23 2.19
N ALA A 163 32.61 -5.92 3.40
CA ALA A 163 31.99 -6.86 4.32
C ALA A 163 30.80 -6.20 4.99
N ARG A 164 29.76 -7.00 5.23
CA ARG A 164 28.56 -6.59 5.96
C ARG A 164 28.66 -7.14 7.37
N VAL A 165 28.70 -6.26 8.36
CA VAL A 165 28.77 -6.63 9.76
C VAL A 165 27.44 -6.30 10.41
N SER A 166 26.56 -7.30 10.51
CA SER A 166 25.29 -7.18 11.23
C SER A 166 25.52 -7.29 12.73
N PHE A 167 24.77 -6.51 13.51
CA PHE A 167 24.79 -6.54 14.96
C PHE A 167 23.44 -6.06 15.54
N PRO A 168 23.07 -6.55 16.73
CA PRO A 168 21.88 -6.08 17.41
C PRO A 168 22.12 -4.72 18.09
N LEU A 169 21.29 -3.73 17.79
CA LEU A 169 21.26 -2.44 18.46
C LEU A 169 20.10 -2.38 19.48
N PRO A 170 20.38 -2.39 20.80
CA PRO A 170 19.37 -2.27 21.84
C PRO A 170 18.92 -0.80 22.01
N LEU A 171 17.78 -0.41 21.42
CA LEU A 171 17.29 0.98 21.49
C LEU A 171 16.92 1.43 22.92
N ASP A 172 16.60 0.48 23.80
CA ASP A 172 16.36 0.71 25.24
C ASP A 172 17.64 1.08 26.02
N GLN A 173 18.82 0.94 25.41
CA GLN A 173 20.08 1.47 25.95
C GLN A 173 20.42 2.85 25.39
N LEU A 174 19.79 3.25 24.27
CA LEU A 174 19.93 4.60 23.73
C LEU A 174 18.99 5.59 24.43
N PHE A 175 17.78 5.15 24.76
CA PHE A 175 16.74 5.99 25.35
C PHE A 175 16.19 5.41 26.65
N PHE A 176 15.81 6.29 27.57
CA PHE A 176 14.96 5.91 28.69
C PHE A 176 13.50 5.78 28.23
N ALA A 177 12.70 4.98 28.93
CA ALA A 177 11.29 4.82 28.60
C ALA A 177 10.48 6.15 28.63
N ASP A 178 10.92 7.13 29.41
CA ASP A 178 10.33 8.47 29.53
C ASP A 178 11.04 9.55 28.68
N SER A 179 11.99 9.15 27.83
CA SER A 179 12.63 10.05 26.86
C SER A 179 11.56 10.72 25.99
N GLN A 180 11.62 12.05 25.93
CA GLN A 180 10.65 12.84 25.18
C GLN A 180 10.82 12.63 23.68
N ALA A 181 9.72 12.68 22.92
CA ALA A 181 9.78 12.72 21.47
C ALA A 181 10.65 13.90 21.00
N GLY A 182 11.46 13.68 19.96
CA GLY A 182 12.49 14.61 19.47
C GLY A 182 13.84 14.52 20.20
N THR A 183 13.98 13.69 21.25
CA THR A 183 15.29 13.40 21.86
C THR A 183 16.17 12.69 20.82
N ARG A 184 17.39 13.17 20.62
CA ARG A 184 18.35 12.63 19.64
C ARG A 184 19.61 12.13 20.34
N VAL A 185 20.08 10.94 19.99
CA VAL A 185 21.26 10.28 20.57
C VAL A 185 22.27 10.00 19.48
N ALA A 186 23.54 10.36 19.71
CA ALA A 186 24.62 10.05 18.78
C ALA A 186 25.13 8.62 19.00
N VAL A 187 25.23 7.84 17.93
CA VAL A 187 25.73 6.46 17.93
C VAL A 187 26.96 6.41 17.02
N THR A 188 28.11 6.05 17.59
CA THR A 188 29.40 5.98 16.90
C THR A 188 29.80 4.53 16.68
N PHE A 189 30.12 4.21 15.43
CA PHE A 189 30.54 2.89 14.96
C PHE A 189 32.04 2.93 14.72
N GLU A 190 32.82 2.32 15.60
CA GLU A 190 34.27 2.28 15.54
C GLU A 190 34.73 0.92 15.02
N LEU A 191 35.42 0.92 13.89
CA LEU A 191 36.03 -0.27 13.30
C LEU A 191 37.53 -0.27 13.57
N GLU A 192 38.01 -1.30 14.25
CA GLU A 192 39.42 -1.62 14.40
C GLU A 192 39.85 -2.60 13.30
N PHE A 193 40.93 -2.29 12.60
CA PHE A 193 41.50 -3.12 11.54
C PHE A 193 43.03 -3.05 11.54
N GLU A 194 43.65 -4.06 10.96
CA GLU A 194 45.09 -4.18 10.77
C GLU A 194 45.45 -3.96 9.30
N THR A 195 46.35 -3.01 9.04
CA THR A 195 46.88 -2.77 7.68
C THR A 195 47.88 -3.86 7.29
N ALA A 196 48.20 -4.01 6.00
CA ALA A 196 49.23 -4.95 5.53
C ALA A 196 50.60 -4.81 6.21
N ASP A 197 50.97 -3.60 6.67
CA ASP A 197 52.18 -3.32 7.46
C ASP A 197 52.07 -3.71 8.95
N ALA A 198 51.05 -4.48 9.34
CA ALA A 198 50.75 -4.90 10.72
C ALA A 198 50.49 -3.76 11.73
N ASN A 199 50.07 -2.58 11.25
CA ASN A 199 49.63 -1.49 12.11
C ASN A 199 48.13 -1.59 12.39
N ILE A 200 47.74 -1.47 13.66
CA ILE A 200 46.34 -1.37 14.06
C ILE A 200 45.88 0.07 13.89
N ARG A 201 44.73 0.24 13.23
CA ARG A 201 44.06 1.53 13.02
C ARG A 201 42.59 1.42 13.40
N THR A 202 41.99 2.57 13.66
CA THR A 202 40.57 2.70 13.93
C THR A 202 39.98 3.78 13.05
N VAL A 203 38.87 3.46 12.40
CA VAL A 203 38.02 4.42 11.66
C VAL A 203 36.65 4.44 12.32
N ALA A 204 35.95 5.57 12.24
CA ALA A 204 34.63 5.68 12.84
C ALA A 204 33.66 6.51 12.01
N ALA A 205 32.39 6.15 12.08
CA ALA A 205 31.27 6.94 11.58
C ALA A 205 30.26 7.15 12.72
N THR A 206 29.63 8.32 12.77
CA THR A 206 28.60 8.64 13.77
C THR A 206 27.30 8.94 13.05
N GLU A 207 26.23 8.26 13.47
CA GLU A 207 24.86 8.52 13.07
C GLU A 207 24.02 8.91 14.28
N TYR A 208 22.76 9.27 14.04
CA TYR A 208 21.86 9.70 15.10
C TYR A 208 20.55 8.96 15.05
N VAL A 209 20.07 8.54 16.22
CA VAL A 209 18.73 7.98 16.39
C VAL A 209 17.86 9.01 17.11
N THR A 210 16.64 9.21 16.64
CA THR A 210 15.65 10.15 17.20
C THR A 210 14.47 9.40 17.80
N ARG A 211 14.08 9.79 19.02
CA ARG A 211 12.89 9.26 19.69
C ARG A 211 11.63 9.84 19.07
N LEU A 212 10.73 8.99 18.60
CA LEU A 212 9.40 9.38 18.13
C LEU A 212 8.32 9.14 19.20
N ALA A 213 7.21 9.88 19.08
CA ALA A 213 6.02 9.61 19.89
C ALA A 213 5.35 8.31 19.41
N PRO A 214 4.70 7.52 20.29
CA PRO A 214 3.87 6.39 19.84
C PRO A 214 2.76 6.85 18.90
N PHE A 215 2.29 5.96 18.02
CA PHE A 215 1.09 6.24 17.21
C PHE A 215 -0.13 6.46 18.10
N LEU A 216 -0.95 7.43 17.72
CA LEU A 216 -2.21 7.73 18.39
C LEU A 216 -3.30 6.77 17.90
N THR A 217 -4.35 6.60 18.71
CA THR A 217 -5.53 5.80 18.35
C THR A 217 -6.77 6.68 18.39
N PRO A 218 -7.59 6.67 17.31
CA PRO A 218 -8.79 7.49 17.27
C PRO A 218 -9.83 6.96 18.28
N PRO A 219 -10.74 7.82 18.78
CA PRO A 219 -11.70 7.42 19.81
C PRO A 219 -12.66 6.31 19.33
N THR A 220 -12.80 5.26 20.15
CA THR A 220 -13.45 3.97 19.83
C THR A 220 -14.99 3.97 19.81
N ARG A 221 -15.65 5.13 19.69
CA ARG A 221 -17.12 5.23 19.54
C ARG A 221 -17.55 5.53 18.11
N LEU A 222 -16.89 4.88 17.19
CA LEU A 222 -17.28 4.85 15.79
C LEU A 222 -18.16 3.60 15.65
N GLY A 223 -19.20 3.61 14.82
CA GLY A 223 -20.25 2.58 14.71
C GLY A 223 -19.79 1.13 14.43
N ALA A 224 -18.48 0.88 14.42
CA ALA A 224 -17.87 -0.41 14.62
C ALA A 224 -18.14 -0.91 16.06
N GLY A 225 -18.55 -2.17 16.22
CA GLY A 225 -18.85 -2.74 17.53
C GLY A 225 -17.67 -2.72 18.53
N ILE A 226 -17.88 -3.38 19.67
CA ILE A 226 -16.82 -3.61 20.66
C ILE A 226 -15.61 -4.28 19.97
N GLY A 227 -14.40 -3.74 20.18
CA GLY A 227 -13.14 -4.37 19.73
C GLY A 227 -12.51 -3.79 18.47
N VAL A 228 -12.49 -2.46 18.30
CA VAL A 228 -11.70 -1.80 17.23
C VAL A 228 -10.23 -1.76 17.61
N THR A 229 -9.36 -2.21 16.69
CA THR A 229 -7.90 -2.06 16.78
C THR A 229 -7.38 -1.36 15.52
N VAL A 230 -6.26 -0.65 15.66
CA VAL A 230 -5.60 0.07 14.57
C VAL A 230 -4.18 -0.44 14.48
N HIS A 231 -3.76 -0.77 13.26
CA HIS A 231 -2.46 -1.38 12.98
C HIS A 231 -1.72 -0.58 11.92
N ALA A 232 -0.63 0.06 12.31
CA ALA A 232 0.22 0.83 11.40
C ALA A 232 1.09 -0.11 10.55
N GLY A 233 1.34 0.24 9.29
CA GLY A 233 2.21 -0.55 8.43
C GLY A 233 2.43 0.01 7.03
N ASP A 234 3.18 -0.76 6.26
CA ASP A 234 3.78 -0.36 4.99
C ASP A 234 3.34 -1.27 3.83
N LEU A 235 2.97 -0.68 2.69
CA LEU A 235 2.59 -1.42 1.48
C LEU A 235 3.71 -1.48 0.43
N HIS A 236 4.89 -0.92 0.69
CA HIS A 236 5.94 -0.85 -0.31
C HIS A 236 7.33 -0.94 0.33
N VAL A 237 7.86 -2.16 0.44
CA VAL A 237 9.14 -2.46 1.10
C VAL A 237 9.95 -3.45 0.27
N HIS A 238 11.14 -3.04 -0.17
CA HIS A 238 12.11 -3.91 -0.82
C HIS A 238 13.05 -4.52 0.21
N THR A 239 13.57 -5.69 -0.12
CA THR A 239 14.40 -6.49 0.79
C THR A 239 15.77 -6.76 0.16
N CYS A 240 16.60 -7.53 0.86
CA CYS A 240 17.85 -8.00 0.28
C CYS A 240 17.68 -8.97 -0.90
N HIS A 241 16.46 -9.43 -1.22
CA HIS A 241 16.24 -10.29 -2.39
C HIS A 241 16.42 -9.53 -3.71
N GLY A 242 16.07 -8.24 -3.75
CA GLY A 242 16.21 -7.37 -4.92
C GLY A 242 17.62 -6.83 -5.19
N GLU A 243 18.59 -6.99 -4.28
CA GLU A 243 19.86 -6.26 -4.36
C GLU A 243 20.64 -6.48 -5.67
N ALA A 244 21.13 -5.37 -6.22
CA ALA A 244 22.02 -5.32 -7.37
C ALA A 244 23.33 -6.07 -7.15
N LEU A 245 23.83 -6.10 -5.91
CA LEU A 245 25.08 -6.76 -5.57
C LEU A 245 25.03 -7.19 -4.11
N GLY A 246 25.06 -8.50 -3.88
CA GLY A 246 25.05 -9.06 -2.54
C GLY A 246 23.72 -9.65 -2.09
N ALA A 247 22.74 -9.81 -2.99
CA ALA A 247 21.42 -10.35 -2.65
C ALA A 247 21.45 -11.58 -1.74
N CYS A 248 20.51 -11.63 -0.81
CA CYS A 248 20.44 -12.69 0.17
C CYS A 248 19.91 -13.99 -0.45
N ALA A 249 20.45 -15.11 0.01
CA ALA A 249 20.02 -16.43 -0.45
C ALA A 249 18.54 -16.66 -0.06
N PRO A 250 17.75 -17.35 -0.91
CA PRO A 250 18.18 -18.07 -2.11
C PRO A 250 18.26 -17.22 -3.38
N SER A 251 17.92 -15.93 -3.32
CA SER A 251 17.99 -15.01 -4.45
C SER A 251 19.42 -14.80 -4.91
N THR A 252 19.56 -14.51 -6.20
CA THR A 252 20.83 -14.08 -6.81
C THR A 252 20.80 -12.58 -7.02
N SER A 253 21.97 -11.95 -7.09
CA SER A 253 22.04 -10.50 -7.30
C SER A 253 21.37 -10.11 -8.62
N CYS A 254 20.43 -9.17 -8.54
CA CYS A 254 19.58 -8.76 -9.65
C CYS A 254 20.27 -7.67 -10.47
N LEU A 255 20.71 -7.95 -11.69
CA LEU A 255 21.42 -6.97 -12.51
C LEU A 255 20.50 -5.85 -13.03
N ALA A 256 19.20 -6.14 -13.15
CA ALA A 256 18.20 -5.14 -13.53
C ALA A 256 18.11 -4.02 -12.48
N GLU A 257 18.26 -4.38 -11.22
CA GLU A 257 18.40 -3.47 -10.11
C GLU A 257 19.83 -2.91 -10.13
N THR A 258 19.97 -1.60 -10.31
CA THR A 258 21.28 -0.94 -10.49
C THR A 258 21.59 0.13 -9.45
N PRO A 259 20.61 0.75 -8.76
CA PRO A 259 20.91 1.64 -7.62
C PRO A 259 21.05 0.92 -6.26
N GLN A 260 20.46 -0.26 -6.03
CA GLN A 260 20.52 -0.93 -4.72
C GLN A 260 21.82 -1.74 -4.48
N LEU A 261 22.92 -1.04 -4.22
CA LEU A 261 24.24 -1.66 -3.98
C LEU A 261 24.51 -1.94 -2.49
N THR A 262 24.27 -3.18 -2.03
CA THR A 262 24.50 -3.73 -0.68
C THR A 262 23.95 -2.91 0.50
N GLY A 263 23.55 -3.60 1.56
CA GLY A 263 23.11 -2.98 2.82
C GLY A 263 21.59 -2.87 2.93
N SER A 264 20.89 -3.65 2.12
CA SER A 264 19.52 -4.05 2.34
C SER A 264 19.47 -5.19 3.34
N PHE A 265 18.29 -5.38 3.91
CA PHE A 265 18.06 -6.26 5.03
C PHE A 265 17.17 -7.44 4.65
N THR A 266 17.34 -8.56 5.34
CA THR A 266 16.39 -9.69 5.26
C THR A 266 15.02 -9.27 5.82
N ILE A 267 13.98 -10.00 5.43
CA ILE A 267 12.62 -9.80 5.96
C ILE A 267 12.61 -9.83 7.51
N ALA A 268 13.38 -10.72 8.12
CA ALA A 268 13.46 -10.85 9.57
C ALA A 268 14.15 -9.64 10.24
N GLU A 269 15.20 -9.10 9.62
CA GLU A 269 15.89 -7.91 10.10
C GLU A 269 14.99 -6.66 9.93
N LEU A 270 14.37 -6.49 8.76
CA LEU A 270 13.40 -5.41 8.49
C LEU A 270 12.24 -5.43 9.47
N ARG A 271 11.70 -6.62 9.80
CA ARG A 271 10.65 -6.75 10.83
C ARG A 271 11.06 -6.07 12.12
N SER A 272 12.28 -6.33 12.62
CA SER A 272 12.74 -5.73 13.87
C SER A 272 12.78 -4.20 13.80
N GLN A 273 13.13 -3.65 12.64
CA GLN A 273 13.22 -2.21 12.39
C GLN A 273 11.82 -1.57 12.27
N PHE A 274 10.90 -2.17 11.51
CA PHE A 274 9.51 -1.71 11.40
C PHE A 274 8.76 -1.77 12.73
N GLU A 275 8.98 -2.82 13.53
CA GLU A 275 8.44 -2.89 14.89
C GLU A 275 8.99 -1.74 15.76
N ALA A 276 10.26 -1.33 15.59
CA ALA A 276 10.80 -0.17 16.30
C ALA A 276 10.21 1.16 15.83
N LEU A 277 9.76 1.25 14.58
CA LEU A 277 8.99 2.37 14.05
C LEU A 277 7.53 2.37 14.50
N GLY A 278 7.09 1.35 15.25
CA GLY A 278 5.72 1.18 15.73
C GLY A 278 4.76 0.60 14.70
N CYS A 279 5.28 -0.06 13.65
CA CYS A 279 4.48 -0.77 12.67
C CYS A 279 4.21 -2.21 13.12
N ASP A 280 3.00 -2.68 12.84
CA ASP A 280 2.55 -4.04 13.12
C ASP A 280 2.60 -4.92 11.86
N TRP A 281 2.87 -4.35 10.68
CA TRP A 281 2.94 -5.10 9.45
C TRP A 281 3.71 -4.37 8.34
N PHE A 282 4.21 -5.13 7.37
CA PHE A 282 4.58 -4.63 6.05
C PHE A 282 4.30 -5.66 4.96
N THR A 283 4.35 -5.24 3.70
CA THR A 283 4.37 -6.14 2.55
C THR A 283 5.76 -6.13 1.91
N ALA A 284 6.38 -7.30 1.76
CA ALA A 284 7.60 -7.42 0.96
C ALA A 284 7.20 -7.28 -0.50
N THR A 285 7.81 -6.36 -1.24
CA THR A 285 7.42 -5.98 -2.59
C THR A 285 8.64 -5.79 -3.49
N ASP A 286 9.67 -6.63 -3.34
CA ASP A 286 10.81 -6.66 -4.26
C ASP A 286 10.33 -6.64 -5.73
N HIS A 287 11.07 -5.95 -6.59
CA HIS A 287 10.67 -5.80 -7.99
C HIS A 287 10.49 -7.16 -8.69
N SER A 288 9.40 -7.29 -9.44
CA SER A 288 9.04 -8.53 -10.16
C SER A 288 10.11 -9.04 -11.14
N TYR A 289 10.97 -8.16 -11.67
CA TYR A 289 12.08 -8.52 -12.54
C TYR A 289 13.28 -9.10 -11.79
N CYS A 290 13.35 -8.91 -10.47
CA CYS A 290 14.35 -9.51 -9.59
C CYS A 290 13.91 -10.84 -8.97
N ILE A 291 12.62 -11.19 -9.11
CA ILE A 291 12.11 -12.51 -8.74
C ILE A 291 12.08 -13.36 -10.00
N ASN A 292 12.97 -14.33 -10.13
CA ASN A 292 13.23 -15.04 -11.39
C ASN A 292 12.22 -16.15 -11.68
N ASP A 293 11.77 -16.86 -10.65
CA ASP A 293 10.84 -17.98 -10.80
C ASP A 293 9.92 -18.18 -9.59
N GLU A 294 8.98 -19.12 -9.75
CA GLU A 294 8.02 -19.44 -8.70
C GLU A 294 8.69 -20.02 -7.44
N ALA A 295 9.81 -20.73 -7.56
CA ALA A 295 10.47 -21.31 -6.39
C ALA A 295 11.17 -20.23 -5.55
N GLU A 296 11.72 -19.20 -6.20
CA GLU A 296 12.23 -18.01 -5.54
C GLU A 296 11.11 -17.25 -4.82
N TYR A 297 9.99 -16.96 -5.52
CA TYR A 297 8.82 -16.33 -4.89
C TYR A 297 8.32 -17.12 -3.67
N GLN A 298 8.21 -18.45 -3.77
CA GLN A 298 7.77 -19.28 -2.65
C GLN A 298 8.77 -19.32 -1.48
N SER A 299 10.04 -19.00 -1.73
CA SER A 299 11.05 -18.84 -0.67
C SER A 299 10.82 -17.54 0.09
N ILE A 300 10.62 -16.43 -0.63
CA ILE A 300 10.23 -15.12 -0.05
C ILE A 300 8.91 -15.26 0.74
N ALA A 301 7.93 -15.97 0.19
CA ALA A 301 6.66 -16.27 0.87
C ALA A 301 6.84 -17.05 2.17
N ALA A 302 7.75 -18.04 2.19
CA ALA A 302 8.07 -18.79 3.39
C ALA A 302 8.77 -17.92 4.46
N GLU A 303 9.62 -16.97 4.03
CA GLU A 303 10.29 -16.02 4.93
C GLU A 303 9.32 -15.02 5.55
N CYS A 304 8.37 -14.48 4.79
CA CYS A 304 7.27 -13.68 5.33
C CYS A 304 6.42 -14.48 6.33
N ALA A 305 6.07 -15.73 5.99
CA ALA A 305 5.32 -16.59 6.89
C ALA A 305 6.08 -16.88 8.19
N ALA A 306 7.40 -17.08 8.12
CA ALA A 306 8.26 -17.27 9.29
C ALA A 306 8.40 -16.00 10.14
N SER A 307 8.26 -14.83 9.52
CA SER A 307 8.30 -13.53 10.16
C SER A 307 6.94 -13.05 10.68
N THR A 308 5.86 -13.81 10.45
CA THR A 308 4.51 -13.47 10.89
C THR A 308 4.14 -14.15 12.21
N ASP A 309 3.55 -13.41 13.14
CA ASP A 309 2.93 -13.92 14.37
C ASP A 309 1.72 -13.08 14.80
N ALA A 310 1.27 -13.24 16.06
CA ALA A 310 0.08 -12.55 16.58
C ALA A 310 0.28 -11.03 16.79
N SER A 311 1.52 -10.55 16.73
CA SER A 311 1.88 -9.14 16.90
C SER A 311 2.43 -8.48 15.64
N PHE A 312 2.80 -9.27 14.63
CA PHE A 312 3.38 -8.75 13.40
C PHE A 312 2.97 -9.56 12.17
N VAL A 313 2.65 -8.89 11.05
CA VAL A 313 2.29 -9.55 9.78
C VAL A 313 3.24 -9.12 8.65
N CYS A 314 3.78 -10.11 7.93
CA CYS A 314 4.46 -9.91 6.65
C CYS A 314 3.64 -10.53 5.52
N MET A 315 3.37 -9.79 4.45
CA MET A 315 2.69 -10.33 3.25
C MET A 315 3.68 -10.39 2.07
N PRO A 316 3.80 -11.54 1.37
CA PRO A 316 4.74 -11.73 0.27
C PRO A 316 4.14 -11.26 -1.05
N ASP A 317 4.18 -9.95 -1.23
CA ASP A 317 3.64 -9.23 -2.37
C ASP A 317 4.77 -8.90 -3.36
N THR A 318 4.50 -8.07 -4.36
CA THR A 318 5.51 -7.76 -5.40
C THR A 318 5.23 -6.38 -5.99
N GLU A 319 6.26 -5.57 -6.21
CA GLU A 319 6.14 -4.44 -7.11
C GLU A 319 6.31 -4.93 -8.56
N VAL A 320 5.21 -4.94 -9.30
CA VAL A 320 5.17 -5.49 -10.65
C VAL A 320 5.45 -4.41 -11.68
N SER A 321 6.45 -4.62 -12.52
CA SER A 321 6.70 -3.78 -13.69
C SER A 321 5.81 -4.22 -14.84
N GLY A 322 5.06 -3.27 -15.40
CA GLY A 322 4.10 -3.54 -16.46
C GLY A 322 4.25 -2.58 -17.64
N ASP A 323 3.81 -3.05 -18.80
CA ASP A 323 3.63 -2.20 -19.97
C ASP A 323 2.47 -1.24 -19.72
N GLU A 324 2.72 0.03 -20.02
CA GLU A 324 1.68 1.04 -20.13
C GLU A 324 0.71 0.71 -21.29
N VAL A 325 -0.57 1.04 -21.12
CA VAL A 325 -1.63 0.73 -22.07
C VAL A 325 -2.33 1.99 -22.56
N GLY A 326 -2.57 2.05 -23.86
CA GLY A 326 -3.34 3.14 -24.48
C GLY A 326 -2.53 4.43 -24.65
N PRO A 327 -3.19 5.56 -24.93
CA PRO A 327 -2.54 6.87 -25.01
C PRO A 327 -1.96 7.27 -23.65
N GLN A 328 -0.70 7.71 -23.66
CA GLN A 328 0.03 8.11 -22.46
C GLN A 328 -0.04 9.62 -22.24
N GLU A 329 -0.20 10.02 -20.98
CA GLU A 329 -0.14 11.41 -20.54
C GLU A 329 1.18 11.69 -19.82
N GLY A 330 2.16 12.22 -20.53
CA GLY A 330 3.46 12.57 -19.96
C GLY A 330 4.60 11.78 -20.56
N SER A 331 5.74 11.81 -19.86
CA SER A 331 6.95 11.04 -20.14
C SER A 331 7.84 11.11 -18.91
N ASP A 332 8.57 10.05 -18.64
CA ASP A 332 9.44 9.92 -17.46
C ASP A 332 10.87 9.46 -17.83
N ALA A 333 11.71 9.24 -16.82
CA ALA A 333 13.06 8.75 -17.02
C ALA A 333 13.10 7.31 -17.56
N ALA A 334 12.08 6.49 -17.27
CA ALA A 334 11.99 5.11 -17.74
C ALA A 334 11.83 5.05 -19.26
N ASP A 335 11.03 5.95 -19.86
CA ASP A 335 10.94 6.09 -21.32
C ASP A 335 12.32 6.26 -21.96
N ILE A 336 13.16 7.13 -21.38
CA ILE A 336 14.48 7.42 -21.92
C ILE A 336 15.42 6.22 -21.71
N LEU A 337 15.33 5.56 -20.56
CA LEU A 337 16.13 4.39 -20.21
C LEU A 337 15.82 3.21 -21.13
N CYS A 338 14.54 2.95 -21.35
CA CYS A 338 14.02 2.01 -22.33
C CYS A 338 14.16 2.50 -23.77
N LEU A 339 14.93 3.56 -24.04
CA LEU A 339 15.21 4.08 -25.39
C LEU A 339 13.95 4.42 -26.20
N PHE A 340 12.86 4.75 -25.51
CA PHE A 340 11.52 4.95 -26.05
C PHE A 340 10.96 3.72 -26.79
N THR A 341 11.47 2.53 -26.46
CA THR A 341 10.98 1.25 -26.97
C THR A 341 9.86 0.68 -26.11
N THR A 342 9.76 1.14 -24.87
CA THR A 342 8.77 0.75 -23.86
C THR A 342 8.44 1.95 -23.00
N GLN A 343 7.19 2.01 -22.53
CA GLN A 343 6.76 2.91 -21.47
C GLN A 343 6.28 1.97 -20.35
N ALA A 344 6.97 2.01 -19.22
CA ALA A 344 6.80 1.05 -18.14
C ALA A 344 6.29 1.75 -16.88
N ASN A 345 5.36 1.10 -16.17
CA ASN A 345 4.87 1.53 -14.86
C ASN A 345 5.28 0.52 -13.79
N HIS A 346 5.25 0.97 -12.54
CA HIS A 346 5.25 0.12 -11.36
C HIS A 346 3.86 0.04 -10.73
N MET A 347 3.48 -1.18 -10.36
CA MET A 347 2.19 -1.51 -9.78
C MET A 347 2.40 -2.40 -8.55
N GLY A 348 1.96 -1.95 -7.37
CA GLY A 348 1.90 -2.80 -6.19
C GLY A 348 0.89 -3.92 -6.40
N ALA A 349 1.32 -5.18 -6.33
CA ALA A 349 0.49 -6.37 -6.49
C ALA A 349 0.41 -7.11 -5.16
N HIS A 350 -0.77 -7.06 -4.52
CA HIS A 350 -0.95 -7.45 -3.13
C HIS A 350 -1.86 -8.65 -2.91
N GLY A 351 -1.62 -9.36 -1.80
CA GLY A 351 -2.35 -10.55 -1.40
C GLY A 351 -2.13 -11.72 -2.36
N LEU A 352 -0.89 -11.87 -2.85
CA LEU A 352 -0.49 -12.86 -3.84
C LEU A 352 -0.40 -14.28 -3.25
N THR A 353 -0.49 -15.28 -4.14
CA THR A 353 -0.28 -16.70 -3.78
C THR A 353 0.68 -17.42 -4.74
N SER A 354 1.04 -16.76 -5.84
CA SER A 354 2.02 -17.19 -6.82
C SER A 354 2.67 -15.95 -7.44
N ARG A 355 3.84 -16.12 -8.07
CA ARG A 355 4.57 -15.06 -8.74
C ARG A 355 3.72 -14.40 -9.82
N VAL A 356 3.72 -13.07 -9.85
CA VAL A 356 3.26 -12.28 -11.00
C VAL A 356 4.47 -11.90 -11.85
N HIS A 357 4.40 -12.18 -13.14
CA HIS A 357 5.49 -11.86 -14.07
C HIS A 357 5.52 -10.37 -14.40
N GLY A 358 6.69 -9.74 -14.26
CA GLY A 358 6.96 -8.39 -14.74
C GLY A 358 8.45 -8.23 -15.01
N GLY A 359 8.86 -8.33 -16.27
CA GLY A 359 10.28 -8.19 -16.64
C GLY A 359 11.15 -9.43 -16.36
N GLU A 360 12.46 -9.27 -16.55
CA GLU A 360 13.50 -10.31 -16.42
C GLU A 360 14.74 -9.78 -15.68
N ASP A 361 15.50 -10.64 -15.00
CA ASP A 361 16.79 -10.26 -14.41
C ASP A 361 17.85 -10.09 -15.51
N GLY A 362 18.05 -8.84 -15.92
CA GLY A 362 19.03 -8.47 -16.93
C GLY A 362 19.14 -6.96 -17.13
N LEU A 363 20.16 -6.53 -17.86
CA LEU A 363 20.34 -5.12 -18.19
C LEU A 363 19.12 -4.58 -18.95
N LEU A 364 18.36 -3.67 -18.32
CA LEU A 364 17.05 -3.16 -18.79
C LEU A 364 15.92 -4.20 -18.74
N GLY A 365 15.96 -5.10 -17.77
CA GLY A 365 14.95 -6.13 -17.49
C GLY A 365 13.53 -5.63 -17.27
N PHE A 366 13.41 -4.35 -16.90
CA PHE A 366 12.18 -3.58 -16.76
C PHE A 366 11.73 -2.89 -18.06
N CYS A 367 12.37 -3.20 -19.21
CA CYS A 367 11.98 -2.72 -20.53
C CYS A 367 11.65 -3.92 -21.43
N ASN A 368 10.85 -3.69 -22.49
CA ASN A 368 10.74 -4.68 -23.56
C ASN A 368 12.07 -4.77 -24.30
N GLY A 369 12.56 -5.99 -24.49
CA GLY A 369 13.81 -6.23 -25.20
C GLY A 369 13.73 -5.78 -26.66
N PHE A 370 14.89 -5.55 -27.30
CA PHE A 370 14.95 -5.19 -28.73
C PHE A 370 14.33 -6.24 -29.69
N THR A 371 14.06 -7.46 -29.21
CA THR A 371 13.57 -8.58 -30.02
C THR A 371 12.33 -9.28 -29.45
N GLY A 372 11.74 -8.80 -28.34
CA GLY A 372 10.63 -9.46 -27.67
C GLY A 372 9.93 -8.57 -26.65
N ASP A 373 8.67 -8.89 -26.38
CA ASP A 373 7.82 -8.26 -25.37
C ASP A 373 8.01 -9.00 -24.05
N VAL A 374 8.52 -8.31 -23.03
CA VAL A 374 8.95 -8.92 -21.75
C VAL A 374 8.06 -8.44 -20.61
N LEU A 375 7.48 -7.25 -20.72
CA LEU A 375 6.48 -6.77 -19.80
C LEU A 375 5.10 -7.22 -20.25
N ASN A 376 4.26 -7.63 -19.31
CA ASN A 376 2.84 -7.77 -19.59
C ASN A 376 2.17 -6.39 -19.47
N PRO A 377 1.12 -6.11 -20.25
CA PRO A 377 0.27 -4.95 -20.02
C PRO A 377 -0.21 -4.92 -18.56
N PHE A 378 -0.24 -3.74 -17.93
CA PHE A 378 -0.68 -3.65 -16.53
C PHE A 378 -2.09 -4.24 -16.32
N THR A 379 -2.97 -4.14 -17.32
CA THR A 379 -4.32 -4.72 -17.27
C THR A 379 -4.33 -6.25 -17.17
N GLU A 380 -3.36 -6.93 -17.78
CA GLU A 380 -3.18 -8.38 -17.64
C GLU A 380 -2.64 -8.73 -16.26
N ASN A 381 -1.72 -7.92 -15.72
CA ASN A 381 -1.21 -8.09 -14.36
C ASN A 381 -2.32 -7.90 -13.32
N VAL A 382 -3.17 -6.87 -13.45
CA VAL A 382 -4.36 -6.67 -12.60
C VAL A 382 -5.27 -7.90 -12.64
N ALA A 383 -5.55 -8.45 -13.82
CA ALA A 383 -6.38 -9.64 -13.97
C ALA A 383 -5.74 -10.88 -13.29
N ALA A 384 -4.42 -11.05 -13.40
CA ALA A 384 -3.69 -12.13 -12.73
C ALA A 384 -3.76 -12.00 -11.20
N VAL A 385 -3.59 -10.80 -10.66
CA VAL A 385 -3.72 -10.50 -9.23
C VAL A 385 -5.15 -10.81 -8.74
N HIS A 386 -6.17 -10.38 -9.46
CA HIS A 386 -7.57 -10.69 -9.12
C HIS A 386 -7.89 -12.18 -9.19
N ALA A 387 -7.28 -12.93 -10.10
CA ALA A 387 -7.47 -14.39 -10.18
C ALA A 387 -6.96 -15.11 -8.91
N MET A 388 -6.01 -14.51 -8.18
CA MET A 388 -5.54 -14.98 -6.87
C MET A 388 -6.35 -14.43 -5.69
N GLY A 389 -7.38 -13.62 -5.95
CA GLY A 389 -8.11 -12.87 -4.93
C GLY A 389 -7.27 -11.77 -4.27
N GLY A 390 -6.19 -11.34 -4.91
CA GLY A 390 -5.37 -10.19 -4.53
C GLY A 390 -6.00 -8.87 -4.95
N TYR A 391 -5.25 -7.78 -4.76
CA TYR A 391 -5.61 -6.43 -5.21
C TYR A 391 -4.36 -5.67 -5.66
N SER A 392 -4.52 -4.68 -6.53
CA SER A 392 -3.40 -3.93 -7.11
C SER A 392 -3.54 -2.43 -6.92
N ILE A 393 -2.43 -1.72 -6.78
CA ILE A 393 -2.40 -0.25 -6.68
C ILE A 393 -1.43 0.33 -7.70
N ALA A 394 -1.69 1.54 -8.17
CA ALA A 394 -0.66 2.29 -8.90
C ALA A 394 0.36 2.82 -7.88
N ASN A 395 1.61 2.40 -8.00
CA ASN A 395 2.70 2.92 -7.17
C ASN A 395 3.14 4.28 -7.69
N HIS A 396 3.50 5.15 -6.75
CA HIS A 396 4.08 6.49 -6.93
C HIS A 396 3.76 7.20 -8.27
N PRO A 397 2.47 7.43 -8.63
CA PRO A 397 2.10 7.81 -9.99
C PRO A 397 2.76 9.05 -10.61
N PRO A 398 3.01 10.16 -9.88
CA PRO A 398 3.66 11.32 -10.45
C PRO A 398 5.21 11.26 -10.36
N ALA A 399 5.79 10.08 -10.11
CA ALA A 399 7.23 9.91 -10.01
C ALA A 399 7.96 10.31 -11.31
N GLY A 400 9.19 10.79 -11.16
CA GLY A 400 10.05 11.15 -12.29
C GLY A 400 10.60 9.95 -13.07
N MET A 401 10.46 8.74 -12.52
CA MET A 401 10.84 7.45 -13.10
C MET A 401 9.74 6.44 -12.76
N PHE A 402 9.36 5.57 -13.71
CA PHE A 402 8.28 4.58 -13.57
C PHE A 402 6.92 5.15 -13.12
N GLY A 403 6.65 6.41 -13.49
CA GLY A 403 5.38 7.06 -13.17
C GLY A 403 4.22 6.42 -13.92
N TRP A 404 3.00 6.69 -13.46
CA TRP A 404 1.78 6.16 -14.08
C TRP A 404 1.27 7.10 -15.18
N ASN A 405 1.63 6.80 -16.43
CA ASN A 405 1.29 7.60 -17.59
C ASN A 405 0.00 7.10 -18.30
N SER A 406 -0.46 5.87 -18.02
CA SER A 406 -1.70 5.29 -18.60
C SER A 406 -2.97 5.85 -17.94
N VAL A 407 -3.11 7.16 -17.91
CA VAL A 407 -4.21 7.85 -17.23
C VAL A 407 -5.57 7.48 -17.85
N GLU A 408 -5.70 7.49 -19.18
CA GLU A 408 -6.98 7.16 -19.85
C GLU A 408 -7.39 5.69 -19.68
N ALA A 409 -6.42 4.78 -19.55
CA ALA A 409 -6.67 3.35 -19.40
C ALA A 409 -6.84 2.93 -17.93
N LEU A 410 -6.49 3.80 -16.97
CA LEU A 410 -6.66 3.54 -15.55
C LEU A 410 -8.15 3.48 -15.22
N VAL A 411 -8.57 2.37 -14.63
CA VAL A 411 -9.93 2.19 -14.10
C VAL A 411 -9.84 1.62 -12.69
N GLY A 412 -10.84 1.91 -11.86
CA GLY A 412 -10.87 1.50 -10.46
C GLY A 412 -11.73 0.26 -10.21
N LEU A 413 -12.19 0.13 -8.97
CA LEU A 413 -13.06 -0.97 -8.50
C LEU A 413 -14.36 -1.09 -9.30
N GLU A 414 -14.83 0.00 -9.91
CA GLU A 414 -16.04 0.01 -10.72
C GLU A 414 -15.96 -0.87 -11.98
N GLN A 415 -14.74 -1.21 -12.43
CA GLN A 415 -14.48 -2.03 -13.61
C GLN A 415 -13.54 -3.22 -13.33
N GLN A 416 -13.38 -3.61 -12.07
CA GLN A 416 -12.41 -4.64 -11.66
C GLN A 416 -10.97 -4.27 -12.10
N GLY A 417 -10.63 -2.97 -12.02
CA GLY A 417 -9.29 -2.44 -12.27
C GLY A 417 -8.46 -2.30 -11.01
N LEU A 418 -7.70 -1.22 -10.90
CA LEU A 418 -6.91 -0.93 -9.71
C LEU A 418 -7.80 -0.74 -8.48
N HIS A 419 -7.26 -1.13 -7.33
CA HIS A 419 -7.89 -1.02 -6.03
C HIS A 419 -7.62 0.34 -5.37
N GLY A 420 -6.49 0.95 -5.72
CA GLY A 420 -6.09 2.23 -5.18
C GLY A 420 -4.82 2.82 -5.78
N ILE A 421 -4.33 3.87 -5.14
CA ILE A 421 -3.15 4.64 -5.53
C ILE A 421 -2.27 4.85 -4.30
N GLU A 422 -0.96 4.64 -4.46
CA GLU A 422 0.04 5.09 -3.49
C GLU A 422 0.16 6.62 -3.56
N VAL A 423 -0.43 7.31 -2.59
CA VAL A 423 -0.43 8.79 -2.54
C VAL A 423 0.73 9.36 -1.75
N TRP A 424 1.35 8.55 -0.89
CA TRP A 424 2.59 8.86 -0.17
C TRP A 424 3.59 7.74 -0.45
N ASN A 425 4.74 8.13 -1.00
CA ASN A 425 5.85 7.23 -1.34
C ASN A 425 7.12 7.80 -0.68
N GLY A 426 7.81 7.00 0.12
CA GLY A 426 8.87 7.47 1.00
C GLY A 426 8.30 8.42 2.05
N ASN A 427 8.67 9.71 1.99
CA ASN A 427 8.24 10.68 3.00
C ASN A 427 6.76 11.06 2.86
N ALA A 428 6.09 11.27 4.00
CA ALA A 428 4.72 11.81 4.02
C ALA A 428 4.66 13.15 3.28
N SER A 429 3.72 13.30 2.34
CA SER A 429 3.53 14.57 1.62
C SER A 429 2.40 15.38 2.25
N ALA A 430 2.78 16.54 2.78
CA ALA A 430 1.85 17.56 3.24
C ALA A 430 1.04 18.16 2.07
N GLY A 431 -0.18 18.60 2.36
CA GLY A 431 -1.04 19.30 1.43
C GLY A 431 -1.90 18.38 0.57
N GLN A 432 -2.46 18.94 -0.51
CA GLN A 432 -3.45 18.28 -1.39
C GLN A 432 -3.02 18.32 -2.87
N GLY A 433 -1.71 18.42 -3.13
CA GLY A 433 -1.09 18.42 -4.46
C GLY A 433 -0.52 17.04 -4.82
N GLY A 434 0.36 16.98 -5.83
CA GLY A 434 1.13 15.78 -6.17
C GLY A 434 0.25 14.54 -6.38
N SER A 435 0.62 13.42 -5.76
CA SER A 435 -0.11 12.15 -5.88
C SER A 435 -1.52 12.21 -5.28
N ILE A 436 -1.76 13.07 -4.26
CA ILE A 436 -3.11 13.29 -3.73
C ILE A 436 -3.98 13.96 -4.79
N ALA A 437 -3.48 14.98 -5.49
CA ALA A 437 -4.22 15.61 -6.59
C ALA A 437 -4.48 14.62 -7.73
N PHE A 438 -3.47 13.83 -8.12
CA PHE A 438 -3.62 12.78 -9.11
C PHE A 438 -4.73 11.79 -8.73
N TRP A 439 -4.75 11.32 -7.48
CA TRP A 439 -5.81 10.45 -6.97
C TRP A 439 -7.18 11.11 -6.99
N VAL A 440 -7.30 12.35 -6.51
CA VAL A 440 -8.56 13.12 -6.50
C VAL A 440 -9.09 13.33 -7.92
N ASP A 441 -8.22 13.60 -8.90
CA ASP A 441 -8.61 13.75 -10.30
C ASP A 441 -9.23 12.45 -10.84
N ARG A 442 -8.65 11.28 -10.53
CA ARG A 442 -9.26 9.98 -10.89
C ARG A 442 -10.63 9.76 -10.22
N LEU A 443 -10.80 10.20 -8.97
CA LEU A 443 -12.11 10.14 -8.30
C LEU A 443 -13.15 11.04 -9.00
N LEU A 444 -12.74 12.24 -9.41
CA LEU A 444 -13.58 13.19 -10.15
C LEU A 444 -13.95 12.68 -11.55
N GLU A 445 -13.10 11.86 -12.17
CA GLU A 445 -13.38 11.15 -13.42
C GLU A 445 -14.36 9.98 -13.25
N GLY A 446 -14.57 9.51 -12.03
CA GLY A 446 -15.54 8.47 -11.69
C GLY A 446 -14.93 7.12 -11.29
N HIS A 447 -13.61 7.06 -11.13
CA HIS A 447 -12.92 5.85 -10.67
C HIS A 447 -13.05 5.69 -9.16
N LEU A 448 -13.37 4.48 -8.71
CA LEU A 448 -13.43 4.12 -7.30
C LEU A 448 -12.06 3.59 -6.87
N LEU A 449 -11.27 4.44 -6.22
CA LEU A 449 -9.89 4.15 -5.82
C LEU A 449 -9.66 4.57 -4.37
N TYR A 450 -9.01 3.70 -3.58
CA TYR A 450 -8.52 4.06 -2.26
C TYR A 450 -7.13 4.69 -2.33
N ALA A 451 -6.79 5.47 -1.31
CA ALA A 451 -5.46 6.01 -1.08
C ALA A 451 -4.69 5.07 -0.12
N TYR A 452 -3.44 4.80 -0.48
CA TYR A 452 -2.48 4.01 0.27
C TYR A 452 -1.15 4.76 0.38
N ALA A 453 -0.27 4.29 1.26
CA ALA A 453 1.09 4.79 1.39
C ALA A 453 2.10 3.65 1.31
N GLY A 454 3.34 3.95 0.95
CA GLY A 454 4.45 3.03 0.99
C GLY A 454 5.76 3.78 1.23
N SER A 455 6.75 3.14 1.84
CA SER A 455 8.04 3.79 2.08
C SER A 455 9.01 3.67 0.92
N ASP A 456 8.82 2.69 0.04
CA ASP A 456 9.79 2.33 -0.99
C ASP A 456 11.18 2.03 -0.42
N THR A 457 11.20 1.44 0.78
CA THR A 457 12.44 1.19 1.51
C THR A 457 13.31 0.19 0.75
N HIS A 458 14.56 0.58 0.48
CA HIS A 458 15.57 -0.25 -0.17
C HIS A 458 16.75 -0.63 0.75
N ASP A 459 16.81 -0.04 1.94
CA ASP A 459 17.85 -0.24 2.96
C ASP A 459 17.25 -0.34 4.37
N GLU A 460 17.71 0.44 5.35
CA GLU A 460 17.08 0.49 6.66
C GLU A 460 15.67 1.09 6.63
N ALA A 461 14.78 0.56 7.46
CA ALA A 461 13.46 1.14 7.63
C ALA A 461 13.57 2.56 8.22
N HIS A 462 12.78 3.49 7.69
CA HIS A 462 12.70 4.87 8.12
C HIS A 462 11.26 5.26 8.47
N ALA A 463 11.06 6.26 9.32
CA ALA A 463 9.70 6.70 9.64
C ALA A 463 9.07 7.42 8.44
N PHE A 464 7.80 7.11 8.17
CA PHE A 464 7.06 7.63 7.04
C PHE A 464 5.58 7.81 7.38
N GLY A 465 4.80 8.30 6.40
CA GLY A 465 3.34 8.38 6.51
C GLY A 465 2.71 7.00 6.34
N ALA A 466 2.60 6.24 7.43
CA ALA A 466 2.15 4.85 7.41
C ALA A 466 0.64 4.66 7.15
N ASN A 467 0.30 3.50 6.59
CA ASN A 467 -1.07 3.02 6.52
C ASN A 467 -1.54 2.58 7.91
N HIS A 468 -2.70 3.04 8.35
CA HIS A 468 -3.31 2.62 9.61
C HIS A 468 -4.58 1.82 9.31
N ALA A 469 -4.43 0.49 9.27
CA ALA A 469 -5.51 -0.44 8.99
C ALA A 469 -6.42 -0.62 10.21
N VAL A 470 -7.74 -0.57 10.00
CA VAL A 470 -8.74 -0.66 11.06
C VAL A 470 -9.41 -2.03 11.06
N LEU A 471 -9.17 -2.79 12.11
CA LEU A 471 -9.77 -4.10 12.37
C LEU A 471 -10.90 -3.96 13.38
N VAL A 472 -11.99 -4.70 13.16
CA VAL A 472 -13.22 -4.60 13.98
C VAL A 472 -13.61 -5.99 14.49
N GLY A 473 -13.40 -6.22 15.78
CA GLY A 473 -13.83 -7.45 16.46
C GLY A 473 -13.07 -8.70 16.02
N VAL A 474 -11.88 -8.54 15.43
CA VAL A 474 -11.03 -9.61 14.90
C VAL A 474 -9.57 -9.36 15.28
N ASP A 475 -8.80 -10.44 15.41
CA ASP A 475 -7.36 -10.37 15.69
C ASP A 475 -6.56 -10.02 14.42
N LEU A 476 -5.35 -9.48 14.61
CA LEU A 476 -4.40 -9.24 13.52
C LEU A 476 -3.91 -10.58 12.95
N THR A 477 -4.38 -10.90 11.74
CA THR A 477 -3.87 -12.00 10.91
C THR A 477 -3.72 -11.50 9.47
N PRO A 478 -2.93 -12.18 8.62
CA PRO A 478 -2.82 -11.82 7.20
C PRO A 478 -4.18 -11.69 6.50
N GLU A 479 -5.12 -12.59 6.79
CA GLU A 479 -6.44 -12.61 6.17
C GLU A 479 -7.30 -11.41 6.60
N HIS A 480 -7.31 -11.09 7.90
CA HIS A 480 -8.09 -9.96 8.42
C HIS A 480 -7.48 -8.61 8.03
N LEU A 481 -6.14 -8.52 7.99
CA LEU A 481 -5.42 -7.35 7.51
C LEU A 481 -5.75 -7.11 6.03
N LYS A 482 -5.56 -8.12 5.17
CA LYS A 482 -5.94 -8.07 3.74
C LYS A 482 -7.40 -7.65 3.56
N ALA A 483 -8.32 -8.22 4.34
CA ALA A 483 -9.73 -7.85 4.27
C ALA A 483 -10.02 -6.40 4.71
N ALA A 484 -9.22 -5.82 5.62
CA ALA A 484 -9.32 -4.40 6.00
C ALA A 484 -8.76 -3.48 4.92
N LEU A 485 -7.59 -3.82 4.36
CA LEU A 485 -6.95 -3.10 3.27
C LEU A 485 -7.86 -3.08 2.03
N MET A 486 -8.37 -4.24 1.61
CA MET A 486 -9.29 -4.36 0.47
C MET A 486 -10.63 -3.64 0.69
N ALA A 487 -11.05 -3.45 1.94
CA ALA A 487 -12.27 -2.71 2.24
C ALA A 487 -12.06 -1.19 2.35
N GLY A 488 -10.85 -0.68 2.09
CA GLY A 488 -10.50 0.73 2.22
C GLY A 488 -10.57 1.23 3.66
N ARG A 489 -10.54 0.33 4.67
CA ARG A 489 -10.55 0.68 6.10
C ARG A 489 -9.15 1.08 6.56
N VAL A 490 -8.58 2.08 5.88
CA VAL A 490 -7.23 2.60 6.08
C VAL A 490 -7.26 4.11 6.10
N TYR A 491 -6.62 4.72 7.08
CA TYR A 491 -6.21 6.12 7.00
C TYR A 491 -4.68 6.19 6.94
N LEU A 492 -4.13 7.22 6.33
CA LEU A 492 -2.70 7.43 6.23
C LEU A 492 -2.28 8.45 7.28
N SER A 493 -1.24 8.18 8.06
CA SER A 493 -0.70 9.16 9.02
C SER A 493 0.74 8.88 9.43
N ASP A 494 1.46 9.93 9.81
CA ASP A 494 2.78 9.90 10.44
C ASP A 494 2.74 10.15 11.97
N GLY A 495 1.56 10.34 12.56
CA GLY A 495 1.44 10.52 14.01
C GLY A 495 0.04 10.85 14.54
N HIS A 496 -0.74 11.63 13.79
CA HIS A 496 -2.14 11.90 14.14
C HIS A 496 -3.02 10.66 13.93
N ALA A 497 -4.24 10.69 14.45
CA ALA A 497 -5.22 9.65 14.15
C ALA A 497 -6.56 10.27 13.75
N ALA A 498 -7.17 9.73 12.70
CA ALA A 498 -8.53 10.10 12.35
C ALA A 498 -9.29 8.96 11.66
N LEU A 499 -10.59 8.88 11.93
CA LEU A 499 -11.52 8.01 11.22
C LEU A 499 -12.75 8.82 10.84
N ILE A 500 -13.20 8.64 9.60
CA ILE A 500 -14.42 9.25 9.08
C ILE A 500 -15.56 8.22 9.03
N GLU A 501 -16.75 8.67 9.40
CA GLU A 501 -18.01 7.94 9.24
C GLU A 501 -19.09 8.86 8.67
N VAL A 502 -20.06 8.27 7.96
CA VAL A 502 -21.26 8.97 7.50
C VAL A 502 -22.49 8.27 8.05
N ASP A 503 -23.26 9.00 8.84
CA ASP A 503 -24.59 8.59 9.30
C ASP A 503 -25.64 8.96 8.24
N ILE A 504 -26.36 7.97 7.71
CA ILE A 504 -27.47 8.13 6.76
C ILE A 504 -28.63 7.20 7.09
N GLY A 505 -29.83 7.75 7.27
CA GLY A 505 -31.04 6.92 7.42
C GLY A 505 -31.01 5.95 8.62
N GLY A 506 -30.18 6.21 9.65
CA GLY A 506 -29.97 5.32 10.79
C GLY A 506 -28.82 4.32 10.63
N LEU A 507 -28.08 4.40 9.52
CA LEU A 507 -26.90 3.60 9.22
C LEU A 507 -25.65 4.44 9.45
N THR A 508 -24.62 3.85 10.02
CA THR A 508 -23.28 4.44 10.12
C THR A 508 -22.37 3.73 9.14
N LEU A 509 -21.91 4.45 8.12
CA LEU A 509 -21.02 3.94 7.08
C LEU A 509 -19.57 4.31 7.46
N PRO A 510 -18.68 3.34 7.70
CA PRO A 510 -17.28 3.64 7.97
C PRO A 510 -16.52 4.00 6.69
N MET A 511 -15.39 4.67 6.86
CA MET A 511 -14.35 4.84 5.84
C MET A 511 -14.14 3.58 4.98
N GLY A 512 -13.98 3.78 3.67
CA GLY A 512 -13.82 2.71 2.69
C GLY A 512 -15.13 2.17 2.13
N THR A 513 -16.28 2.46 2.75
CA THR A 513 -17.58 1.98 2.26
C THR A 513 -17.89 2.50 0.85
N VAL A 514 -18.31 1.60 -0.04
CA VAL A 514 -18.96 1.94 -1.32
C VAL A 514 -20.46 1.69 -1.20
N GLN A 515 -21.22 2.75 -0.90
CA GLN A 515 -22.67 2.68 -0.78
C GLN A 515 -23.32 2.84 -2.16
N THR A 516 -23.91 1.76 -2.66
CA THR A 516 -24.75 1.83 -3.87
C THR A 516 -26.15 2.32 -3.51
N LEU A 517 -26.65 3.27 -4.29
CA LEU A 517 -27.95 3.94 -4.11
C LEU A 517 -28.91 3.50 -5.21
N PRO A 518 -30.17 3.13 -4.90
CA PRO A 518 -31.12 2.80 -5.95
C PRO A 518 -31.52 4.04 -6.76
N GLN A 519 -32.21 3.82 -7.89
CA GLN A 519 -32.72 4.92 -8.70
C GLN A 519 -33.79 5.70 -7.94
N GLY A 520 -33.77 7.03 -8.08
CA GLY A 520 -34.82 7.88 -7.50
C GLY A 520 -34.80 8.02 -5.97
N VAL A 521 -33.69 7.68 -5.29
CA VAL A 521 -33.51 8.01 -3.86
C VAL A 521 -33.69 9.52 -3.66
N PRO A 522 -34.64 9.94 -2.80
CA PRO A 522 -34.78 11.36 -2.49
C PRO A 522 -33.54 11.83 -1.71
N PRO A 523 -33.19 13.12 -1.81
CA PRO A 523 -32.13 13.68 -0.99
C PRO A 523 -32.36 13.37 0.50
N ALA A 524 -31.36 12.77 1.15
CA ALA A 524 -31.42 12.36 2.54
C ALA A 524 -30.43 13.17 3.38
N PRO A 525 -30.78 13.62 4.60
CA PRO A 525 -29.83 14.29 5.47
C PRO A 525 -28.72 13.30 5.88
N LEU A 526 -27.49 13.79 5.84
CA LEU A 526 -26.28 13.09 6.26
C LEU A 526 -25.69 13.78 7.48
N SER A 527 -25.08 13.01 8.37
CA SER A 527 -24.16 13.53 9.38
C SER A 527 -22.81 12.86 9.18
N ILE A 528 -21.80 13.62 8.80
CA ILE A 528 -20.43 13.16 8.63
C ILE A 528 -19.70 13.44 9.93
N ARG A 529 -19.10 12.41 10.54
CA ARG A 529 -18.37 12.48 11.80
C ARG A 529 -16.93 12.08 11.57
N VAL A 530 -16.00 12.83 12.14
CA VAL A 530 -14.58 12.48 12.20
C VAL A 530 -14.19 12.33 13.67
N GLY A 531 -13.83 11.12 14.07
CA GLY A 531 -13.16 10.86 15.35
C GLY A 531 -11.67 11.13 15.18
N TYR A 532 -11.09 12.00 16.01
CA TYR A 532 -9.68 12.40 15.90
C TYR A 532 -8.93 12.21 17.21
N ASP A 533 -7.61 12.04 17.12
CA ASP A 533 -6.66 12.22 18.21
C ASP A 533 -5.39 12.92 17.71
N PHE A 534 -5.09 14.07 18.30
CA PHE A 534 -3.90 14.88 18.04
C PHE A 534 -2.91 14.85 19.21
N GLY A 535 -3.21 14.08 20.26
CA GLY A 535 -2.36 13.97 21.44
C GLY A 535 -2.09 15.34 22.08
N GLY A 536 -0.81 15.69 22.23
CA GLY A 536 -0.39 16.99 22.76
C GLY A 536 -0.41 18.14 21.76
N ASP A 537 -0.65 17.85 20.48
CA ASP A 537 -0.62 18.83 19.40
C ASP A 537 -1.99 19.49 19.17
N THR A 538 -2.03 20.49 18.28
CA THR A 538 -3.24 21.19 17.86
C THR A 538 -3.31 21.24 16.33
N SER A 539 -4.44 20.79 15.77
CA SER A 539 -4.67 20.78 14.33
C SER A 539 -6.12 21.10 13.96
N THR A 540 -6.43 21.14 12.67
CA THR A 540 -7.79 21.35 12.14
C THR A 540 -8.22 20.16 11.29
N ILE A 541 -9.46 19.73 11.44
CA ILE A 541 -10.08 18.73 10.58
C ILE A 541 -10.78 19.44 9.42
N THR A 542 -10.44 19.06 8.19
CA THR A 542 -11.14 19.48 6.97
C THR A 542 -11.89 18.29 6.40
N ILE A 543 -13.18 18.44 6.12
CA ILE A 543 -13.99 17.42 5.45
C ILE A 543 -14.24 17.89 4.03
N PHE A 544 -13.80 17.09 3.07
CA PHE A 544 -14.02 17.31 1.65
C PHE A 544 -15.25 16.55 1.18
N LYS A 545 -15.95 17.15 0.22
CA LYS A 545 -16.99 16.52 -0.60
C LYS A 545 -16.56 16.57 -2.05
N GLY A 546 -16.55 15.40 -2.70
CA GLY A 546 -16.32 15.27 -4.12
C GLY A 546 -17.53 14.74 -4.87
N ARG A 547 -17.56 15.02 -6.17
CA ARG A 547 -18.63 14.66 -7.08
C ARG A 547 -18.04 14.35 -8.45
N VAL A 548 -18.44 13.21 -9.01
CA VAL A 548 -18.01 12.81 -10.36
C VAL A 548 -18.44 13.86 -11.39
N GLY A 549 -17.48 14.30 -12.21
CA GLY A 549 -17.62 15.31 -13.25
C GLY A 549 -17.39 16.76 -12.81
N ASP A 550 -17.15 17.01 -11.52
CA ASP A 550 -16.78 18.35 -11.04
C ASP A 550 -15.30 18.64 -11.32
N ALA A 551 -14.94 19.93 -11.38
CA ALA A 551 -13.57 20.37 -11.65
C ALA A 551 -12.61 20.25 -10.44
N GLY A 552 -13.12 19.82 -9.28
CA GLY A 552 -12.39 19.77 -8.03
C GLY A 552 -13.31 19.44 -6.86
N GLU A 553 -12.75 18.93 -5.77
CA GLU A 553 -13.48 18.76 -4.52
C GLU A 553 -13.81 20.10 -3.86
N THR A 554 -14.82 20.08 -3.00
CA THR A 554 -15.22 21.24 -2.18
C THR A 554 -14.97 20.96 -0.72
N ILE A 555 -14.50 21.97 0.02
CA ILE A 555 -14.49 21.91 1.49
C ILE A 555 -15.95 22.00 1.96
N LEU A 556 -16.48 20.89 2.47
CA LEU A 556 -17.82 20.86 3.05
C LEU A 556 -17.84 21.65 4.37
N CYS A 557 -16.85 21.38 5.22
CA CYS A 557 -16.64 22.10 6.47
C CYS A 557 -15.19 21.95 6.94
N GLN A 558 -14.82 22.83 7.87
CA GLN A 558 -13.54 22.79 8.54
C GLN A 558 -13.73 23.17 10.02
N SER A 559 -13.04 22.48 10.91
CA SER A 559 -13.08 22.78 12.33
C SER A 559 -12.27 24.04 12.66
N GLY A 560 -12.52 24.63 13.84
CA GLY A 560 -11.49 25.45 14.49
C GLY A 560 -10.29 24.58 14.94
N PRO A 561 -9.28 25.17 15.58
CA PRO A 561 -8.19 24.39 16.18
C PRO A 561 -8.73 23.43 17.25
N LEU A 562 -8.38 22.16 17.15
CA LEU A 562 -8.73 21.08 18.07
C LEU A 562 -7.44 20.50 18.65
N SER A 563 -7.50 19.97 19.88
CA SER A 563 -6.39 19.29 20.54
C SER A 563 -6.87 18.06 21.30
N GLY A 564 -5.96 17.16 21.64
CA GLY A 564 -6.28 15.87 22.26
C GLY A 564 -7.18 15.02 21.35
N SER A 565 -8.08 14.26 21.97
CA SER A 565 -9.01 13.36 21.28
C SER A 565 -10.46 13.85 21.36
N GLY A 566 -11.23 13.66 20.29
CA GLY A 566 -12.63 14.07 20.23
C GLY A 566 -13.34 13.71 18.92
N PHE A 567 -14.46 14.39 18.69
CA PHE A 567 -15.25 14.25 17.47
C PHE A 567 -15.52 15.62 16.84
N PHE A 568 -15.44 15.68 15.52
CA PHE A 568 -15.90 16.80 14.72
C PHE A 568 -17.01 16.32 13.77
N GLU A 569 -18.10 17.06 13.67
CA GLU A 569 -19.27 16.66 12.89
C GLU A 569 -19.73 17.77 11.95
N CYS A 570 -20.25 17.37 10.78
CA CYS A 570 -20.95 18.25 9.86
C CYS A 570 -22.15 17.58 9.21
N GLY A 571 -23.17 18.39 8.93
CA GLY A 571 -24.33 17.94 8.17
C GLY A 571 -24.16 18.20 6.67
N ASP A 572 -24.72 17.31 5.86
CA ASP A 572 -24.91 17.54 4.42
C ASP A 572 -26.25 16.92 3.97
N THR A 573 -26.57 17.03 2.69
CA THR A 573 -27.65 16.30 2.04
C THR A 573 -27.07 15.42 0.94
N LEU A 574 -27.43 14.14 0.94
CA LEU A 574 -26.96 13.16 -0.03
C LEU A 574 -27.34 13.57 -1.45
N GLU A 575 -26.34 13.62 -2.33
CA GLU A 575 -26.52 13.67 -3.77
C GLU A 575 -26.75 12.24 -4.29
N THR A 576 -27.77 12.06 -5.11
CA THR A 576 -28.21 10.74 -5.59
C THR A 576 -28.14 10.62 -7.10
N ALA A 577 -27.89 11.73 -7.82
CA ALA A 577 -27.87 11.75 -9.28
C ALA A 577 -26.53 11.30 -9.88
N VAL A 578 -25.42 11.44 -9.16
CA VAL A 578 -24.08 11.08 -9.63
C VAL A 578 -23.25 10.48 -8.49
N GLY A 579 -22.12 9.86 -8.84
CA GLY A 579 -21.14 9.44 -7.85
C GLY A 579 -20.66 10.61 -7.00
N SER A 580 -20.59 10.41 -5.68
CA SER A 580 -20.07 11.40 -4.73
C SER A 580 -19.35 10.73 -3.57
N TRP A 581 -18.53 11.47 -2.83
CA TRP A 581 -17.81 10.93 -1.69
C TRP A 581 -17.48 11.98 -0.64
N TYR A 582 -17.15 11.50 0.56
CA TYR A 582 -16.62 12.31 1.65
C TYR A 582 -15.29 11.73 2.15
N ARG A 583 -14.31 12.58 2.41
CA ARG A 583 -13.04 12.23 3.04
C ARG A 583 -12.60 13.34 4.00
N ALA A 584 -11.74 13.00 4.95
CA ALA A 584 -11.19 13.94 5.92
C ALA A 584 -9.67 14.08 5.76
N TYR A 585 -9.18 15.25 6.16
CA TYR A 585 -7.77 15.61 6.16
C TYR A 585 -7.43 16.47 7.37
N SER A 586 -6.21 16.32 7.90
CA SER A 586 -5.64 17.19 8.91
C SER A 586 -4.14 17.35 8.70
N GLU A 587 -3.63 18.52 9.07
CA GLU A 587 -2.21 18.86 8.95
C GLU A 587 -1.82 19.90 10.00
N SER A 588 -0.71 19.63 10.68
CA SER A 588 0.00 20.55 11.55
C SER A 588 1.50 20.20 11.59
N SER A 589 2.27 20.88 12.42
CA SER A 589 3.66 20.51 12.70
C SER A 589 3.82 19.20 13.47
N GLY A 590 2.75 18.68 14.09
CA GLY A 590 2.80 17.42 14.85
C GLY A 590 2.29 16.20 14.08
N GLY A 591 1.89 16.37 12.83
CA GLY A 591 1.53 15.27 11.94
C GLY A 591 0.45 15.61 10.92
N TYR A 592 0.20 14.65 10.06
CA TYR A 592 -0.77 14.69 8.98
C TYR A 592 -1.68 13.47 9.08
N VAL A 593 -2.93 13.60 8.65
CA VAL A 593 -3.80 12.45 8.44
C VAL A 593 -4.67 12.61 7.21
N GLN A 594 -4.76 11.56 6.40
CA GLN A 594 -5.64 11.46 5.24
C GLN A 594 -6.52 10.22 5.41
N THR A 595 -7.84 10.39 5.44
CA THR A 595 -8.75 9.23 5.46
C THR A 595 -9.04 8.76 4.05
N ASN A 596 -9.27 7.47 3.87
CA ASN A 596 -9.97 6.98 2.71
C ASN A 596 -11.40 7.55 2.61
N PRO A 597 -11.99 7.55 1.41
CA PRO A 597 -13.31 8.11 1.19
C PRO A 597 -14.43 7.13 1.57
N ILE A 598 -15.62 7.68 1.80
CA ILE A 598 -16.89 6.96 1.83
C ILE A 598 -17.61 7.34 0.53
N PHE A 599 -17.80 6.36 -0.35
CA PHE A 599 -18.38 6.57 -1.67
C PHE A 599 -19.90 6.33 -1.67
N PHE A 600 -20.60 7.14 -2.44
CA PHE A 600 -22.00 6.98 -2.80
C PHE A 600 -22.11 6.91 -4.32
N ARG A 601 -22.70 5.83 -4.84
CA ARG A 601 -22.80 5.60 -6.28
C ARG A 601 -24.23 5.27 -6.69
N PRO A 602 -24.78 5.88 -7.75
CA PRO A 602 -26.04 5.44 -8.34
C PRO A 602 -25.94 4.00 -8.86
N GLY A 603 -26.94 3.17 -8.55
CA GLY A 603 -27.02 1.79 -9.02
C GLY A 603 -27.38 1.72 -10.50
N GLY A 604 -26.59 0.95 -11.26
CA GLY A 604 -26.82 0.66 -12.68
C GLY A 604 -27.42 -0.72 -12.96
N GLU A 605 -27.45 -1.60 -11.96
CA GLU A 605 -28.01 -2.96 -12.07
C GLU A 605 -29.49 -2.98 -11.68
N ASP A 606 -30.24 -3.93 -12.24
CA ASP A 606 -31.64 -4.16 -11.92
C ASP A 606 -31.98 -5.65 -12.16
N PRO A 607 -32.42 -6.43 -11.15
CA PRO A 607 -32.71 -6.05 -9.77
C PRO A 607 -31.49 -5.69 -8.90
N LEU A 608 -31.64 -4.68 -8.05
CA LEU A 608 -30.59 -4.16 -7.16
C LEU A 608 -30.97 -4.33 -5.69
N ARG A 609 -30.11 -4.98 -4.91
CA ARG A 609 -30.19 -4.91 -3.44
C ARG A 609 -29.59 -3.61 -2.94
N TYR A 610 -30.26 -2.96 -2.01
CA TYR A 610 -29.83 -1.69 -1.44
C TYR A 610 -30.29 -1.54 0.00
N CYS A 611 -29.86 -0.45 0.66
CA CYS A 611 -30.10 -0.22 2.08
C CYS A 611 -29.34 -1.23 2.95
N THR A 612 -29.49 -1.15 4.27
CA THR A 612 -28.81 -2.05 5.20
C THR A 612 -29.83 -2.70 6.12
N ALA A 613 -29.65 -3.99 6.32
CA ALA A 613 -30.48 -4.77 7.22
C ALA A 613 -30.24 -4.40 8.68
N LYS A 614 -31.28 -4.51 9.49
CA LYS A 614 -31.20 -4.32 10.93
C LYS A 614 -30.74 -5.63 11.59
N PRO A 615 -29.63 -5.65 12.34
CA PRO A 615 -29.29 -6.81 13.17
C PRO A 615 -30.43 -7.13 14.14
N ASN A 616 -30.82 -8.40 14.18
CA ASN A 616 -31.86 -8.86 15.10
C ASN A 616 -31.31 -9.03 16.54
N SER A 617 -32.19 -9.32 17.48
CA SER A 617 -31.85 -9.47 18.90
C SER A 617 -30.85 -10.58 19.23
N LEU A 618 -30.60 -11.51 18.29
CA LEU A 618 -29.58 -12.55 18.39
C LEU A 618 -28.28 -12.20 17.64
N GLY A 619 -28.19 -10.99 17.06
CA GLY A 619 -27.02 -10.50 16.34
C GLY A 619 -26.92 -10.93 14.89
N CYS A 620 -27.93 -11.62 14.34
CA CYS A 620 -27.92 -11.99 12.92
C CYS A 620 -28.36 -10.82 12.05
N VAL A 621 -27.83 -10.76 10.83
CA VAL A 621 -28.14 -9.73 9.83
C VAL A 621 -29.05 -10.35 8.76
N PRO A 622 -30.36 -10.07 8.79
CA PRO A 622 -31.31 -10.63 7.81
C PRO A 622 -30.99 -10.13 6.40
N ALA A 623 -31.00 -11.00 5.39
CA ALA A 623 -30.66 -10.62 4.02
C ALA A 623 -31.81 -10.93 3.06
N ILE A 624 -32.18 -9.95 2.24
CA ILE A 624 -33.07 -10.11 1.10
C ILE A 624 -32.30 -10.68 -0.10
N ALA A 625 -32.96 -11.54 -0.87
CA ALA A 625 -32.43 -12.09 -2.10
C ALA A 625 -33.55 -12.31 -3.11
N TYR A 626 -33.17 -12.54 -4.36
CA TYR A 626 -34.12 -12.82 -5.43
C TYR A 626 -33.63 -13.94 -6.35
N ALA A 627 -34.57 -14.58 -7.04
CA ALA A 627 -34.31 -15.54 -8.11
C ALA A 627 -35.38 -15.45 -9.20
N GLY A 628 -34.98 -15.59 -10.46
CA GLY A 628 -35.85 -15.45 -11.62
C GLY A 628 -35.89 -14.03 -12.19
N GLU A 629 -36.80 -13.79 -13.14
CA GLU A 629 -36.95 -12.50 -13.82
C GLU A 629 -38.26 -11.80 -13.37
N PRO A 630 -38.20 -10.53 -12.94
CA PRO A 630 -39.38 -9.76 -12.60
C PRO A 630 -40.19 -9.47 -13.87
N SER A 631 -41.39 -10.03 -13.98
CA SER A 631 -42.19 -9.92 -15.21
C SER A 631 -43.68 -9.87 -14.91
N ALA A 632 -44.37 -8.97 -15.61
CA ALA A 632 -45.82 -8.82 -15.49
C ALA A 632 -46.60 -9.94 -16.21
N THR A 633 -46.00 -10.65 -17.17
CA THR A 633 -46.69 -11.70 -17.94
C THR A 633 -46.04 -13.08 -17.89
N ALA A 634 -44.80 -13.20 -17.40
CA ALA A 634 -44.13 -14.49 -17.34
C ALA A 634 -44.79 -15.42 -16.31
N PRO A 635 -45.04 -16.69 -16.66
CA PRO A 635 -45.60 -17.67 -15.73
C PRO A 635 -44.54 -18.30 -14.80
N ILE A 636 -43.27 -17.93 -14.96
CA ILE A 636 -42.15 -18.43 -14.16
C ILE A 636 -42.04 -17.56 -12.88
N PRO A 637 -41.83 -18.16 -11.70
CA PRO A 637 -41.70 -17.40 -10.46
C PRO A 637 -40.57 -16.37 -10.50
N PHE A 638 -40.86 -15.19 -9.95
CA PHE A 638 -39.83 -14.27 -9.48
C PHE A 638 -39.87 -14.31 -7.95
N GLU A 639 -38.99 -15.11 -7.37
CA GLU A 639 -38.97 -15.32 -5.92
C GLU A 639 -38.21 -14.20 -5.24
N VAL A 640 -38.87 -13.47 -4.34
CA VAL A 640 -38.26 -12.52 -3.42
C VAL A 640 -38.23 -13.16 -2.03
N THR A 641 -37.03 -13.38 -1.52
CA THR A 641 -36.79 -14.16 -0.30
C THR A 641 -36.08 -13.32 0.77
N ALA A 642 -36.22 -13.74 2.02
CA ALA A 642 -35.39 -13.26 3.12
C ALA A 642 -34.85 -14.44 3.91
N SER A 643 -33.58 -14.36 4.32
CA SER A 643 -32.89 -15.38 5.12
C SER A 643 -32.21 -14.74 6.33
N GLY A 644 -31.78 -15.55 7.30
CA GLY A 644 -31.13 -15.04 8.51
C GLY A 644 -32.09 -14.30 9.45
N VAL A 645 -33.40 -14.46 9.25
CA VAL A 645 -34.43 -13.96 10.16
C VAL A 645 -34.62 -14.95 11.31
N LEU A 646 -35.24 -14.49 12.41
CA LEU A 646 -35.57 -15.36 13.52
C LEU A 646 -36.55 -16.47 13.11
N ASN A 647 -36.29 -17.71 13.55
CA ASN A 647 -37.19 -18.84 13.39
C ASN A 647 -38.54 -18.61 14.10
N GLN A 648 -39.58 -19.25 13.56
CA GLN A 648 -40.94 -19.29 14.12
C GLN A 648 -41.55 -17.89 14.35
N GLN A 649 -41.21 -16.91 13.50
CA GLN A 649 -41.70 -15.53 13.57
C GLN A 649 -42.59 -15.18 12.37
N PHE A 650 -43.59 -14.34 12.62
CA PHE A 650 -44.40 -13.76 11.56
C PHE A 650 -43.70 -12.56 10.92
N GLY A 651 -43.83 -12.45 9.60
CA GLY A 651 -43.33 -11.34 8.82
C GLY A 651 -44.21 -11.04 7.62
N ILE A 652 -43.91 -9.93 6.95
CA ILE A 652 -44.56 -9.50 5.71
C ILE A 652 -43.50 -8.97 4.75
N PHE A 653 -43.73 -9.22 3.46
CA PHE A 653 -43.11 -8.40 2.44
C PHE A 653 -43.99 -7.15 2.24
N PHE A 654 -43.36 -6.00 2.11
CA PHE A 654 -44.03 -4.77 1.74
C PHE A 654 -43.22 -4.07 0.66
N TYR A 655 -43.91 -3.33 -0.20
CA TYR A 655 -43.30 -2.66 -1.33
C TYR A 655 -43.97 -1.33 -1.64
N GLY A 656 -43.31 -0.54 -2.48
CA GLY A 656 -43.77 0.76 -2.98
C GLY A 656 -43.08 1.10 -4.29
N PHE A 657 -43.29 2.32 -4.76
CA PHE A 657 -42.85 2.76 -6.11
C PHE A 657 -41.75 3.83 -6.07
N SER A 658 -41.26 4.16 -4.88
CA SER A 658 -40.10 5.02 -4.68
C SER A 658 -39.28 4.51 -3.49
N PRO A 659 -37.95 4.65 -3.50
CA PRO A 659 -37.12 4.34 -2.33
C PRO A 659 -37.12 5.50 -1.33
N THR A 660 -36.73 5.22 -0.09
CA THR A 660 -36.40 6.22 0.93
C THR A 660 -35.29 5.67 1.82
N LEU A 661 -34.65 6.51 2.63
CA LEU A 661 -33.66 6.09 3.64
C LEU A 661 -34.02 6.76 4.97
N THR A 662 -35.15 6.33 5.56
CA THR A 662 -35.71 6.97 6.76
C THR A 662 -35.47 6.10 8.00
N PRO A 663 -34.93 6.66 9.11
CA PRO A 663 -34.84 5.92 10.36
C PRO A 663 -36.21 5.36 10.79
N PHE A 664 -36.27 4.06 11.09
CA PHE A 664 -37.50 3.37 11.41
C PHE A 664 -37.23 2.16 12.31
N GLN A 665 -37.79 2.18 13.53
CA GLN A 665 -37.77 1.03 14.45
C GLN A 665 -36.36 0.45 14.69
N ASP A 666 -35.40 1.32 15.03
CA ASP A 666 -33.98 0.97 15.22
C ASP A 666 -33.30 0.37 13.98
N GLY A 667 -33.83 0.65 12.79
CA GLY A 667 -33.22 0.34 11.49
C GLY A 667 -33.60 1.41 10.46
N THR A 668 -33.63 1.03 9.18
CA THR A 668 -33.96 1.94 8.07
C THR A 668 -35.17 1.42 7.31
N LEU A 669 -36.19 2.26 7.16
CA LEU A 669 -37.27 2.04 6.20
C LEU A 669 -36.75 2.46 4.83
N CYS A 670 -36.70 1.50 3.92
CA CYS A 670 -36.04 1.68 2.62
C CYS A 670 -37.03 1.95 1.48
N VAL A 671 -38.34 1.87 1.77
CA VAL A 671 -39.46 1.97 0.82
C VAL A 671 -40.34 3.15 1.20
N ALA A 672 -40.57 4.07 0.26
CA ALA A 672 -41.40 5.24 0.48
C ALA A 672 -42.90 4.92 0.35
N ALA A 673 -43.74 5.77 0.93
CA ALA A 673 -45.19 5.71 0.72
C ALA A 673 -45.59 6.08 -0.73
N PRO A 674 -46.67 5.52 -1.29
CA PRO A 674 -47.59 4.55 -0.66
C PRO A 674 -46.96 3.15 -0.53
N ILE A 675 -47.20 2.51 0.63
CA ILE A 675 -46.70 1.17 0.93
C ILE A 675 -47.84 0.17 0.79
N GLU A 676 -47.65 -0.81 -0.08
CA GLU A 676 -48.48 -1.99 -0.21
C GLU A 676 -47.89 -3.15 0.60
N ARG A 677 -48.76 -4.03 1.12
CA ARG A 677 -48.38 -5.14 1.99
C ARG A 677 -48.91 -6.45 1.46
N THR A 678 -48.05 -7.45 1.40
CA THR A 678 -48.45 -8.81 1.03
C THR A 678 -49.07 -9.54 2.22
N PRO A 679 -49.68 -10.72 2.00
CA PRO A 679 -50.14 -11.57 3.11
C PRO A 679 -49.02 -11.90 4.11
N ILE A 680 -49.43 -12.15 5.36
CA ILE A 680 -48.52 -12.56 6.45
C ILE A 680 -47.88 -13.91 6.11
N GLN A 681 -46.58 -14.00 6.33
CA GLN A 681 -45.77 -15.21 6.20
C GLN A 681 -45.25 -15.65 7.57
N HIS A 682 -44.89 -16.92 7.69
CA HIS A 682 -44.29 -17.50 8.90
C HIS A 682 -42.91 -18.03 8.55
N SER A 683 -41.88 -17.63 9.30
CA SER A 683 -40.48 -17.85 8.90
C SER A 683 -40.03 -19.31 8.98
N GLY A 684 -40.79 -20.17 9.65
CA GLY A 684 -40.42 -21.57 9.83
C GLY A 684 -39.08 -21.71 10.55
N GLY A 685 -38.17 -22.50 9.99
CA GLY A 685 -36.88 -22.81 10.63
C GLY A 685 -36.99 -23.82 11.76
N ASN A 686 -35.94 -23.92 12.56
CA ASN A 686 -35.84 -24.84 13.69
C ASN A 686 -36.92 -24.56 14.75
N GLY A 687 -37.21 -25.54 15.61
CA GLY A 687 -38.00 -25.32 16.82
C GLY A 687 -37.22 -24.52 17.87
N ALA A 688 -37.84 -24.26 19.03
CA ALA A 688 -37.19 -23.57 20.14
C ALA A 688 -35.85 -24.24 20.55
N PRO A 689 -34.83 -23.46 20.99
CA PRO A 689 -34.84 -22.01 21.25
C PRO A 689 -34.83 -21.15 19.97
N SER A 690 -35.01 -19.84 20.12
CA SER A 690 -34.91 -18.93 18.97
C SER A 690 -33.51 -18.95 18.37
N ASP A 691 -33.44 -19.02 17.04
CA ASP A 691 -32.22 -18.97 16.23
C ASP A 691 -32.48 -18.25 14.90
N CYS A 692 -31.48 -18.17 14.03
CA CYS A 692 -31.54 -17.44 12.76
C CYS A 692 -31.81 -18.32 11.53
N SER A 693 -32.42 -19.49 11.74
CA SER A 693 -32.74 -20.45 10.66
C SER A 693 -34.04 -20.12 9.92
N GLY A 694 -34.74 -19.03 10.28
CA GLY A 694 -35.97 -18.63 9.62
C GLY A 694 -35.74 -18.06 8.22
N ALA A 695 -36.75 -18.20 7.37
CA ALA A 695 -36.77 -17.61 6.03
C ALA A 695 -38.19 -17.24 5.57
N TYR A 696 -38.28 -16.22 4.71
CA TYR A 696 -39.52 -15.82 4.02
C TYR A 696 -39.34 -15.97 2.50
N GLY A 697 -40.45 -16.14 1.79
CA GLY A 697 -40.45 -16.30 0.34
C GLY A 697 -41.77 -15.88 -0.28
N LEU A 698 -41.69 -15.07 -1.32
CA LEU A 698 -42.83 -14.58 -2.09
C LEU A 698 -42.54 -14.73 -3.58
N ASP A 699 -43.39 -15.45 -4.31
CA ASP A 699 -43.44 -15.35 -5.75
C ASP A 699 -44.15 -14.04 -6.14
N PHE A 700 -43.35 -13.05 -6.52
CA PHE A 700 -43.85 -11.72 -6.84
C PHE A 700 -44.55 -11.68 -8.21
N ASN A 701 -44.19 -12.56 -9.15
CA ASN A 701 -44.91 -12.68 -10.42
C ASN A 701 -46.33 -13.23 -10.18
N ALA A 702 -46.48 -14.22 -9.30
CA ALA A 702 -47.81 -14.68 -8.88
C ALA A 702 -48.61 -13.60 -8.15
N TRP A 703 -47.95 -12.74 -7.35
CA TRP A 703 -48.59 -11.58 -6.72
C TRP A 703 -49.13 -10.59 -7.76
N ILE A 704 -48.34 -10.25 -8.78
CA ILE A 704 -48.78 -9.38 -9.89
C ILE A 704 -49.99 -10.00 -10.60
N GLN A 705 -49.91 -11.29 -10.96
CA GLN A 705 -50.97 -12.01 -11.69
C GLN A 705 -52.27 -12.14 -10.89
N SER A 706 -52.22 -12.06 -9.56
CA SER A 706 -53.41 -12.05 -8.72
C SER A 706 -54.29 -10.81 -8.95
N GLY A 707 -53.73 -9.74 -9.52
CA GLY A 707 -54.40 -8.45 -9.72
C GLY A 707 -54.68 -7.70 -8.41
N ALA A 708 -54.02 -8.09 -7.31
CA ALA A 708 -54.18 -7.44 -6.00
C ALA A 708 -53.75 -5.97 -6.02
N ASP A 709 -52.77 -5.62 -6.85
CA ASP A 709 -52.31 -4.26 -7.06
C ASP A 709 -52.27 -3.92 -8.56
N PRO A 710 -53.19 -3.09 -9.06
CA PRO A 710 -53.26 -2.73 -10.49
C PRO A 710 -52.12 -1.82 -10.95
N ALA A 711 -51.30 -1.27 -10.05
CA ALA A 711 -50.15 -0.42 -10.41
C ALA A 711 -48.91 -1.24 -10.83
N LEU A 712 -48.92 -2.55 -10.60
CA LEU A 712 -47.86 -3.47 -11.02
C LEU A 712 -47.99 -3.81 -12.51
N THR A 713 -47.48 -2.91 -13.35
CA THR A 713 -47.49 -3.04 -14.81
C THR A 713 -46.07 -3.05 -15.39
N VAL A 714 -45.93 -3.46 -16.65
CA VAL A 714 -44.64 -3.43 -17.37
C VAL A 714 -44.02 -2.02 -17.31
N GLY A 715 -42.74 -1.94 -16.97
CA GLY A 715 -41.97 -0.71 -16.79
C GLY A 715 -42.09 -0.07 -15.41
N THR A 716 -42.95 -0.58 -14.52
CA THR A 716 -43.00 -0.13 -13.13
C THR A 716 -41.77 -0.62 -12.38
N THR A 717 -41.04 0.29 -11.73
CA THR A 717 -39.99 -0.06 -10.76
C THR A 717 -40.57 -0.20 -9.37
N VAL A 718 -40.27 -1.32 -8.72
CA VAL A 718 -40.76 -1.71 -7.40
C VAL A 718 -39.59 -1.71 -6.42
N TYR A 719 -39.87 -1.21 -5.21
CA TYR A 719 -38.94 -1.19 -4.08
C TYR A 719 -39.57 -1.98 -2.94
N GLY A 720 -38.91 -3.03 -2.47
CA GLY A 720 -39.48 -3.95 -1.49
C GLY A 720 -38.53 -4.31 -0.35
N GLN A 721 -39.10 -4.56 0.82
CA GLN A 721 -38.37 -4.90 2.04
C GLN A 721 -39.20 -5.88 2.88
N TYR A 722 -38.54 -6.75 3.64
CA TYR A 722 -39.21 -7.58 4.63
C TYR A 722 -39.20 -6.92 6.01
N TRP A 723 -40.36 -6.98 6.67
CA TRP A 723 -40.51 -6.66 8.09
C TRP A 723 -40.90 -7.93 8.84
N SER A 724 -40.31 -8.15 10.01
CA SER A 724 -40.60 -9.33 10.83
C SER A 724 -40.74 -8.99 12.31
N ARG A 725 -41.34 -9.93 13.07
CA ARG A 725 -41.33 -9.88 14.53
C ARG A 725 -39.96 -10.23 15.08
N ASP A 726 -39.53 -9.46 16.07
CA ASP A 726 -38.37 -9.75 16.90
C ASP A 726 -38.65 -9.31 18.34
N PRO A 727 -39.31 -10.15 19.16
CA PRO A 727 -39.81 -9.76 20.48
C PRO A 727 -38.75 -9.29 21.48
N GLN A 728 -37.48 -9.61 21.26
CA GLN A 728 -36.38 -9.27 22.18
C GLN A 728 -35.59 -8.03 21.73
N SER A 729 -35.80 -7.54 20.51
CA SER A 729 -35.26 -6.25 20.08
C SER A 729 -36.00 -5.08 20.73
N THR A 730 -35.34 -3.93 20.87
CA THR A 730 -35.92 -2.71 21.48
C THR A 730 -37.21 -2.26 20.80
N SER A 731 -37.25 -2.24 19.47
CA SER A 731 -38.47 -1.93 18.69
C SER A 731 -39.44 -3.11 18.53
N THR A 732 -39.11 -4.30 19.02
CA THR A 732 -39.84 -5.56 18.85
C THR A 732 -39.93 -6.10 17.40
N THR A 733 -39.08 -5.61 16.50
CA THR A 733 -39.17 -5.82 15.05
C THR A 733 -37.82 -5.99 14.37
N GLY A 734 -37.80 -6.73 13.27
CA GLY A 734 -36.67 -6.90 12.37
C GLY A 734 -36.95 -6.30 10.97
N LEU A 735 -35.89 -5.93 10.27
CA LEU A 735 -35.91 -5.40 8.90
C LEU A 735 -34.75 -6.03 8.12
N THR A 736 -35.03 -6.49 6.90
CA THR A 736 -33.96 -6.80 5.93
C THR A 736 -33.40 -5.52 5.32
N ASP A 737 -32.35 -5.64 4.51
CA ASP A 737 -32.09 -4.74 3.40
C ASP A 737 -33.26 -4.76 2.39
N ALA A 738 -33.17 -3.99 1.32
CA ALA A 738 -34.26 -3.81 0.36
C ALA A 738 -33.86 -4.21 -1.06
N LEU A 739 -34.86 -4.42 -1.90
CA LEU A 739 -34.71 -4.82 -3.29
C LEU A 739 -35.44 -3.86 -4.22
N GLN A 740 -34.73 -3.32 -5.20
CA GLN A 740 -35.27 -2.63 -6.36
C GLN A 740 -35.36 -3.62 -7.53
N PHE A 741 -36.45 -3.58 -8.29
CA PHE A 741 -36.58 -4.30 -9.57
C PHE A 741 -37.61 -3.64 -10.49
N THR A 742 -37.35 -3.63 -11.79
CA THR A 742 -38.31 -3.15 -12.81
C THR A 742 -39.04 -4.32 -13.46
N LEU A 743 -40.36 -4.20 -13.58
CA LEU A 743 -41.19 -5.24 -14.17
C LEU A 743 -41.02 -5.28 -15.70
N GLY A 744 -40.48 -6.38 -16.20
CA GLY A 744 -40.43 -6.69 -17.62
C GLY A 744 -41.78 -7.12 -18.20
N PRO A 745 -41.89 -7.24 -19.53
CA PRO A 745 -43.03 -7.85 -20.19
C PRO A 745 -43.26 -9.26 -19.65
#